data_AF-A0A5T1V1X5-F1
#
_entry.id   AF-A0A5T1V1X5-F1
#
_cell.length_a   1.000
_cell.length_b   1.000
_cell.length_c   1.000
_cell.angle_alpha   90.00
_cell.angle_beta   90.00
_cell.angle_gamma   90.00
#
_symmetry.space_group_name_H-M   'P 1'
#
loop_
_entity.id
_entity.type
_entity.pdbx_description
1 polymer ?
#
loop_
_entity_poly.entity_id
_entity_poly.type
_entity_poly.pdbx_seq_one_letter_code
_entity_poly.pdbx_strand_id
1 'polypeptide(L)'
;MNITNLLNIKHFLNTSSYFTNHLSKSLRVIVNISVITSLVLAQSLTASNLPSGGKFINGTGSIATNGNIMNITGDKTHNVIAWGGGFNIGKDNTVNFTTNGKNYLNLDYTNKASQILGTLNGGTNNVYIVNPSGVLVGEGATINANKFGVSTIPMGIDAINTFSVDDSFSPVFNANKGDVVNMGTIKANEIVLVGNKVENIKGTLQADKVDIKGDKVYLEDFGINSTHLKAEIGSEGFFKYEVKDVYDAYKDDSNLVDNYEFTGTATTNGNFKEYLYIGSQSASNEEMINSWKGFAKLVNEGIFGELKFKDVYLGKDIDFAGASTINPVGFGNGFVGNFYGNNHTLSNIQIDVADKTYVGLFGYIKGGSVQNLTIDGLQFPKYAFSYKYLGGLAGHIENGTFSNIALDTIEGFNSENSSSGGFAGEINSGTFNNISLKNLGNIGVAKYAGGFAGQINGGDFSSIILSNIESIYGKNNGGGFVGYTTGNTTFDGIGLKDIRFIKSGAFTGGFAGMTQGNVIFENIVLNDLEEISGSHAGGFVGGVLNNENGIASLSNIVLNNIESIKGIGFIGGFAGWINDGTFNNIILNNIEKISVSATHKYIFTGGFTGYAGAGTYKNIILNNIGEISANGTASLDEKSIYAGGFAGRIKSDGINFSNIVLNDIDKISASIAAGGFVGNIENGSNIANSNIYFYGLLNSSSNKNYITHNENILNLSNTTDFQTFINQSKIAGLEYLTNTSTSNSHLHMINGGKIGNEKSKITFDKDNFTYNTPKISEVDPDGSGSSSSPTVPNEGELSSITLEQSDFEDEILKTIIDEILNEDYVLNIDSIDFNKFNEGDVAILLYLLKNTSDKKLKESLKQSLEFYTEFNKGGLKTEFEKWYGSDESTYKTSMGKYNYIIESLANLKEYVNTTLKPELESIKNNLNRLEFLKAEIKRLERVYQKAMQNDLLPYDQLEVVYKNTQEKIDAYYAEAQGL
;
A
#
# COMPACT_ATOMS: atom_id res chain seq x y z
N MET A 1 -45.70 -11.46 -6.02
CA MET A 1 -44.81 -12.31 -5.21
C MET A 1 -43.50 -12.38 -5.98
N ASN A 2 -42.46 -11.66 -5.55
CA ASN A 2 -41.24 -11.45 -6.35
C ASN A 2 -40.17 -12.49 -6.02
N ILE A 3 -39.70 -13.19 -7.06
CA ILE A 3 -38.70 -14.27 -7.09
C ILE A 3 -37.32 -13.79 -6.59
N THR A 4 -37.10 -12.48 -6.49
CA THR A 4 -35.88 -11.85 -5.98
C THR A 4 -35.60 -12.07 -4.48
N ASN A 5 -36.61 -12.46 -3.68
CA ASN A 5 -36.50 -12.54 -2.22
C ASN A 5 -36.05 -13.91 -1.67
N LEU A 6 -36.15 -15.00 -2.43
CA LEU A 6 -35.68 -16.33 -2.01
C LEU A 6 -34.17 -16.53 -2.27
N LEU A 7 -33.65 -15.91 -3.33
CA LEU A 7 -32.25 -16.00 -3.76
C LEU A 7 -31.27 -15.36 -2.76
N ASN A 8 -31.71 -14.32 -2.05
CA ASN A 8 -30.88 -13.60 -1.07
C ASN A 8 -30.75 -14.33 0.28
N ILE A 9 -31.67 -15.26 0.60
CA ILE A 9 -31.62 -16.08 1.83
C ILE A 9 -30.72 -17.32 1.63
N LYS A 10 -30.70 -17.88 0.41
CA LYS A 10 -29.83 -19.03 0.05
C LYS A 10 -28.37 -18.64 -0.12
N HIS A 11 -28.08 -17.46 -0.68
CA HIS A 11 -26.71 -16.99 -0.82
C HIS A 11 -26.04 -16.71 0.55
N PHE A 12 -26.86 -16.43 1.57
CA PHE A 12 -26.47 -16.06 2.93
C PHE A 12 -26.07 -17.28 3.82
N LEU A 13 -26.67 -18.46 3.60
CA LEU A 13 -26.36 -19.67 4.37
C LEU A 13 -25.09 -20.38 3.88
N ASN A 14 -24.74 -20.28 2.59
CA ASN A 14 -23.55 -20.94 2.02
C ASN A 14 -22.23 -20.18 2.23
N THR A 15 -22.27 -18.88 2.53
CA THR A 15 -21.06 -18.09 2.82
C THR A 15 -20.64 -18.18 4.29
N SER A 16 -21.56 -18.53 5.20
CA SER A 16 -21.31 -18.59 6.65
C SER A 16 -20.27 -19.64 7.07
N SER A 17 -20.13 -20.75 6.35
CA SER A 17 -19.19 -21.84 6.70
C SER A 17 -17.79 -21.66 6.10
N TYR A 18 -17.68 -20.86 5.04
CA TYR A 18 -16.40 -20.58 4.36
C TYR A 18 -15.57 -19.54 5.14
N PHE A 19 -16.21 -18.53 5.72
CA PHE A 19 -15.55 -17.45 6.46
C PHE A 19 -15.17 -17.80 7.90
N THR A 20 -15.79 -18.82 8.51
CA THR A 20 -15.44 -19.30 9.86
C THR A 20 -14.09 -20.02 9.91
N ASN A 21 -13.61 -20.54 8.78
CA ASN A 21 -12.41 -21.39 8.70
C ASN A 21 -11.16 -20.74 8.06
N HIS A 22 -11.27 -19.57 7.41
CA HIS A 22 -10.16 -18.98 6.63
C HIS A 22 -9.75 -17.54 6.98
N LEU A 23 -10.21 -16.97 8.11
CA LEU A 23 -9.84 -15.62 8.56
C LEU A 23 -9.15 -15.61 9.93
N SER A 24 -8.11 -14.77 10.06
CA SER A 24 -7.42 -14.50 11.34
C SER A 24 -8.38 -13.84 12.35
N LYS A 25 -8.16 -14.08 13.65
CA LYS A 25 -9.06 -13.64 14.74
C LYS A 25 -9.40 -12.14 14.73
N SER A 26 -8.51 -11.28 14.25
CA SER A 26 -8.70 -9.82 14.17
C SER A 26 -9.50 -9.36 12.93
N LEU A 27 -9.44 -10.09 11.80
CA LEU A 27 -10.32 -9.82 10.65
C LEU A 27 -11.78 -10.24 10.92
N ARG A 28 -12.00 -11.12 11.91
CA ARG A 28 -13.34 -11.43 12.42
C ARG A 28 -14.01 -10.19 13.02
N VAL A 29 -13.26 -9.21 13.52
CA VAL A 29 -13.84 -8.00 14.12
C VAL A 29 -14.35 -7.03 13.03
N ILE A 30 -13.59 -6.81 11.96
CA ILE A 30 -13.94 -5.85 10.89
C ILE A 30 -14.92 -6.43 9.87
N VAL A 31 -14.75 -7.70 9.47
CA VAL A 31 -15.69 -8.36 8.54
C VAL A 31 -17.06 -8.60 9.22
N ASN A 32 -17.11 -8.75 10.55
CA ASN A 32 -18.39 -8.80 11.28
C ASN A 32 -19.13 -7.45 11.30
N ILE A 33 -18.47 -6.30 11.07
CA ILE A 33 -19.13 -4.98 11.03
C ILE A 33 -19.93 -4.84 9.72
N SER A 34 -19.40 -5.31 8.59
CA SER A 34 -20.07 -5.26 7.27
C SER A 34 -21.10 -6.37 7.06
N VAL A 35 -20.89 -7.55 7.65
CA VAL A 35 -21.86 -8.67 7.56
C VAL A 35 -23.13 -8.38 8.35
N ILE A 36 -23.06 -7.69 9.50
CA ILE A 36 -24.22 -7.56 10.40
C ILE A 36 -25.16 -6.41 9.99
N THR A 37 -24.64 -5.31 9.42
CA THR A 37 -25.50 -4.31 8.77
C THR A 37 -26.30 -4.95 7.62
N SER A 38 -25.70 -5.88 6.86
CA SER A 38 -26.34 -6.55 5.73
C SER A 38 -27.46 -7.56 6.09
N LEU A 39 -27.41 -8.29 7.22
CA LEU A 39 -28.55 -9.13 7.67
C LEU A 39 -29.76 -8.28 8.05
N VAL A 40 -29.51 -7.12 8.68
CA VAL A 40 -30.56 -6.21 9.09
C VAL A 40 -31.12 -5.47 7.86
N LEU A 41 -30.25 -5.10 6.90
CA LEU A 41 -30.62 -4.52 5.60
C LEU A 41 -31.38 -5.51 4.69
N ALA A 42 -31.07 -6.81 4.70
CA ALA A 42 -31.83 -7.82 3.96
C ALA A 42 -33.26 -7.98 4.49
N GLN A 43 -33.48 -7.69 5.78
CA GLN A 43 -34.83 -7.59 6.36
C GLN A 43 -35.48 -6.22 6.10
N SER A 44 -34.72 -5.17 5.70
CA SER A 44 -35.22 -3.79 5.56
C SER A 44 -36.18 -3.57 4.39
N LEU A 45 -36.22 -4.49 3.42
CA LEU A 45 -37.01 -4.35 2.19
C LEU A 45 -38.54 -4.52 2.39
N THR A 46 -39.02 -4.68 3.63
CA THR A 46 -40.47 -4.83 3.90
C THR A 46 -41.02 -3.99 5.07
N ALA A 47 -40.25 -3.11 5.70
CA ALA A 47 -40.77 -2.20 6.72
C ALA A 47 -41.61 -1.06 6.08
N SER A 48 -42.74 -1.44 5.49
CA SER A 48 -43.85 -0.54 5.13
C SER A 48 -44.87 -0.41 6.26
N ASN A 49 -44.68 -1.15 7.37
CA ASN A 49 -45.71 -1.34 8.38
C ASN A 49 -45.43 -0.53 9.67
N LEU A 50 -46.52 -0.18 10.36
CA LEU A 50 -46.57 0.24 11.76
C LEU A 50 -46.49 -0.98 12.69
N PRO A 51 -46.32 -0.81 14.02
CA PRO A 51 -46.40 -1.91 14.97
C PRO A 51 -47.73 -2.66 14.85
N SER A 52 -47.76 -3.97 15.06
CA SER A 52 -48.98 -4.77 14.84
C SER A 52 -49.23 -5.85 15.89
N GLY A 53 -50.51 -6.17 16.10
CA GLY A 53 -50.94 -7.16 17.09
C GLY A 53 -50.76 -6.72 18.55
N GLY A 54 -50.71 -5.42 18.81
CA GLY A 54 -50.52 -4.85 20.15
C GLY A 54 -51.66 -5.18 21.11
N LYS A 55 -51.33 -5.70 22.30
CA LYS A 55 -52.26 -5.96 23.40
C LYS A 55 -51.66 -5.50 24.72
N PHE A 56 -52.41 -4.73 25.50
CA PHE A 56 -52.01 -4.39 26.86
C PHE A 56 -52.04 -5.65 27.74
N ILE A 57 -50.92 -5.96 28.38
CA ILE A 57 -50.73 -7.06 29.33
C ILE A 57 -50.75 -6.54 30.78
N ASN A 58 -50.35 -5.29 30.98
CA ASN A 58 -50.59 -4.53 32.19
C ASN A 58 -51.05 -3.11 31.82
N GLY A 59 -52.17 -2.68 32.41
CA GLY A 59 -52.89 -1.47 32.03
C GLY A 59 -54.00 -1.73 31.00
N THR A 60 -54.74 -0.68 30.67
CA THR A 60 -55.65 -0.62 29.53
C THR A 60 -55.35 0.63 28.71
N GLY A 61 -55.94 0.76 27.52
CA GLY A 61 -55.62 1.87 26.65
C GLY A 61 -56.21 1.75 25.26
N SER A 62 -55.76 2.63 24.37
CA SER A 62 -56.08 2.60 22.95
C SER A 62 -54.82 2.56 22.10
N ILE A 63 -54.88 1.78 21.02
CA ILE A 63 -53.90 1.74 19.93
C ILE A 63 -54.69 2.09 18.67
N ALA A 64 -54.59 3.33 18.22
CA ALA A 64 -55.35 3.84 17.08
C ALA A 64 -54.43 4.11 15.90
N THR A 65 -54.76 3.58 14.73
CA THR A 65 -53.98 3.77 13.50
C THR A 65 -54.77 4.64 12.52
N ASN A 66 -54.14 5.68 11.99
CA ASN A 66 -54.69 6.54 10.94
C ASN A 66 -53.64 6.73 9.85
N GLY A 67 -53.78 5.98 8.75
CA GLY A 67 -52.77 5.94 7.68
C GLY A 67 -51.40 5.53 8.23
N ASN A 68 -50.42 6.40 8.03
CA ASN A 68 -49.03 6.18 8.45
C ASN A 68 -48.75 6.54 9.92
N ILE A 69 -49.76 6.95 10.68
CA ILE A 69 -49.61 7.38 12.08
C ILE A 69 -50.32 6.40 13.01
N MET A 70 -49.61 5.90 14.02
CA MET A 70 -50.18 5.16 15.15
C MET A 70 -50.10 5.99 16.42
N ASN A 71 -51.22 6.15 17.11
CA ASN A 71 -51.29 6.79 18.42
C ASN A 71 -51.57 5.73 19.50
N ILE A 72 -50.75 5.72 20.54
CA ILE A 72 -50.84 4.80 21.68
C ILE A 72 -51.13 5.61 22.95
N THR A 73 -52.20 5.28 23.65
CA THR A 73 -52.60 5.88 24.93
C THR A 73 -52.79 4.78 25.97
N GLY A 74 -51.95 4.73 27.00
CA GLY A 74 -52.13 3.88 28.18
C GLY A 74 -52.82 4.62 29.33
N ASP A 75 -53.47 3.91 30.23
CA ASP A 75 -54.18 4.46 31.39
C ASP A 75 -53.34 4.47 32.68
N LYS A 76 -52.46 3.48 32.87
CA LYS A 76 -51.61 3.33 34.07
C LYS A 76 -50.32 4.13 33.98
N THR A 77 -49.65 4.33 35.12
CA THR A 77 -48.28 4.87 35.17
C THR A 77 -47.30 3.95 34.45
N HIS A 78 -47.41 2.63 34.66
CA HIS A 78 -46.59 1.61 34.00
C HIS A 78 -47.47 0.75 33.10
N ASN A 79 -47.25 0.81 31.79
CA ASN A 79 -48.01 0.08 30.79
C ASN A 79 -47.11 -0.96 30.13
N VAL A 80 -47.62 -2.17 29.92
CA VAL A 80 -46.92 -3.23 29.21
C VAL A 80 -47.77 -3.66 28.02
N ILE A 81 -47.18 -3.67 26.82
CA ILE A 81 -47.85 -4.01 25.56
C ILE A 81 -47.08 -5.14 24.89
N ALA A 82 -47.74 -6.27 24.60
CA ALA A 82 -47.19 -7.34 23.76
C ALA A 82 -47.60 -7.12 22.31
N TRP A 83 -46.63 -7.24 21.40
CA TRP A 83 -46.80 -7.04 19.96
C TRP A 83 -46.67 -8.36 19.20
N GLY A 84 -47.80 -9.03 18.95
CA GLY A 84 -47.82 -10.35 18.30
C GLY A 84 -47.39 -10.35 16.82
N GLY A 85 -47.44 -9.20 16.16
CA GLY A 85 -46.96 -9.02 14.78
C GLY A 85 -45.70 -8.16 14.67
N GLY A 86 -45.04 -7.89 15.80
CA GLY A 86 -43.79 -7.13 15.89
C GLY A 86 -43.97 -5.63 16.05
N PHE A 87 -42.91 -4.99 16.56
CA PHE A 87 -42.81 -3.55 16.77
C PHE A 87 -41.90 -2.93 15.71
N ASN A 88 -42.49 -2.54 14.57
CA ASN A 88 -41.75 -1.96 13.44
C ASN A 88 -42.32 -0.60 13.08
N ILE A 89 -41.47 0.34 12.64
CA ILE A 89 -41.86 1.68 12.18
C ILE A 89 -41.19 1.92 10.83
N GLY A 90 -41.93 1.77 9.73
CA GLY A 90 -41.43 2.08 8.38
C GLY A 90 -40.98 3.53 8.19
N LYS A 91 -40.18 3.81 7.14
CA LYS A 91 -39.51 5.11 6.88
C LYS A 91 -40.43 6.34 6.93
N ASP A 92 -41.65 6.20 6.44
CA ASP A 92 -42.65 7.28 6.37
C ASP A 92 -43.75 7.16 7.46
N ASN A 93 -43.55 6.28 8.44
CA ASN A 93 -44.50 6.01 9.50
C ASN A 93 -44.10 6.69 10.81
N THR A 94 -45.10 7.00 11.64
CA THR A 94 -44.91 7.62 12.95
C THR A 94 -45.69 6.89 14.03
N VAL A 95 -45.05 6.60 15.16
CA VAL A 95 -45.69 6.11 16.38
C VAL A 95 -45.62 7.19 17.46
N ASN A 96 -46.78 7.64 17.95
CA ASN A 96 -46.88 8.62 19.03
C ASN A 96 -47.42 7.96 20.30
N PHE A 97 -46.71 8.13 21.41
CA PHE A 97 -47.25 7.89 22.75
C PHE A 97 -47.84 9.21 23.25
N THR A 98 -49.17 9.30 23.23
CA THR A 98 -49.89 10.59 23.37
C THR A 98 -50.21 10.99 24.80
N THR A 99 -49.70 10.25 25.79
CA THR A 99 -49.85 10.58 27.22
C THR A 99 -48.68 11.43 27.73
N ASN A 100 -48.72 11.82 29.01
CA ASN A 100 -47.61 12.53 29.66
C ASN A 100 -47.12 11.77 30.89
N GLY A 101 -45.80 11.66 31.06
CA GLY A 101 -45.15 11.11 32.25
C GLY A 101 -45.46 9.64 32.55
N LYS A 102 -45.73 8.81 31.53
CA LYS A 102 -46.00 7.37 31.68
C LYS A 102 -44.84 6.52 31.15
N ASN A 103 -44.86 5.24 31.52
CA ASN A 103 -43.88 4.24 31.09
C ASN A 103 -44.56 3.23 30.16
N TYR A 104 -43.90 2.93 29.04
CA TYR A 104 -44.40 1.98 28.03
C TYR A 104 -43.34 0.92 27.73
N LEU A 105 -43.56 -0.29 28.24
CA LEU A 105 -42.76 -1.47 27.90
C LEU A 105 -43.39 -2.21 26.73
N ASN A 106 -42.72 -2.18 25.59
CA ASN A 106 -43.15 -2.83 24.35
C ASN A 106 -42.39 -4.15 24.20
N LEU A 107 -43.10 -5.27 24.35
CA LEU A 107 -42.56 -6.61 24.23
C LEU A 107 -42.80 -7.12 22.81
N ASP A 108 -41.72 -7.29 22.05
CA ASP A 108 -41.72 -7.90 20.73
C ASP A 108 -40.93 -9.20 20.79
N TYR A 109 -41.63 -10.32 21.04
CA TYR A 109 -41.02 -11.64 21.09
C TYR A 109 -41.18 -12.40 19.78
N THR A 110 -41.37 -11.67 18.67
CA THR A 110 -41.34 -12.28 17.34
C THR A 110 -39.93 -12.76 17.02
N ASN A 111 -39.81 -13.66 16.04
CA ASN A 111 -38.51 -14.17 15.57
C ASN A 111 -37.79 -13.21 14.60
N LYS A 112 -38.20 -11.93 14.58
CA LYS A 112 -37.64 -10.89 13.72
C LYS A 112 -37.23 -9.69 14.56
N ALA A 113 -36.15 -9.03 14.16
CA ALA A 113 -35.69 -7.82 14.82
C ALA A 113 -36.71 -6.68 14.62
N SER A 114 -36.83 -5.80 15.62
CA SER A 114 -37.63 -4.58 15.51
C SER A 114 -36.89 -3.58 14.61
N GLN A 115 -37.54 -3.10 13.56
CA GLN A 115 -37.00 -2.14 12.61
C GLN A 115 -37.67 -0.79 12.79
N ILE A 116 -36.92 0.18 13.30
CA ILE A 116 -37.35 1.57 13.46
C ILE A 116 -36.66 2.39 12.38
N LEU A 117 -37.36 2.61 11.27
CA LEU A 117 -36.90 3.38 10.11
C LEU A 117 -37.56 4.77 10.04
N GLY A 118 -38.72 4.95 10.68
CA GLY A 118 -39.47 6.21 10.74
C GLY A 118 -39.33 6.93 12.08
N THR A 119 -40.42 7.52 12.57
CA THR A 119 -40.42 8.37 13.77
C THR A 119 -41.12 7.73 14.96
N LEU A 120 -40.49 7.77 16.13
CA LEU A 120 -41.10 7.43 17.42
C LEU A 120 -41.12 8.67 18.33
N ASN A 121 -42.32 9.13 18.69
CA ASN A 121 -42.51 10.25 19.60
C ASN A 121 -43.08 9.77 20.93
N GLY A 122 -42.20 9.62 21.92
CA GLY A 122 -42.52 9.35 23.32
C GLY A 122 -42.89 10.59 24.13
N GLY A 123 -42.46 11.80 23.71
CA GLY A 123 -42.72 13.02 24.46
C GLY A 123 -42.12 12.96 25.88
N THR A 124 -42.91 13.27 26.91
CA THR A 124 -42.49 13.16 28.32
C THR A 124 -42.55 11.72 28.89
N ASN A 125 -42.88 10.72 28.06
CA ASN A 125 -42.99 9.33 28.49
C ASN A 125 -41.63 8.60 28.39
N ASN A 126 -41.48 7.56 29.20
CA ASN A 126 -40.41 6.56 29.05
C ASN A 126 -40.89 5.46 28.10
N VAL A 127 -40.07 5.12 27.10
CA VAL A 127 -40.40 4.11 26.11
C VAL A 127 -39.31 3.04 26.08
N TYR A 128 -39.71 1.79 26.28
CA TYR A 128 -38.83 0.63 26.32
C TYR A 128 -39.23 -0.37 25.25
N ILE A 129 -38.25 -1.00 24.60
CA ILE A 129 -38.45 -2.06 23.61
C ILE A 129 -37.63 -3.28 24.04
N VAL A 130 -38.30 -4.43 24.15
CA VAL A 130 -37.63 -5.71 24.39
C VAL A 130 -37.87 -6.62 23.21
N ASN A 131 -36.81 -6.89 22.45
CA ASN A 131 -36.85 -7.82 21.33
C ASN A 131 -35.64 -8.77 21.31
N PRO A 132 -35.83 -10.06 21.69
CA PRO A 132 -34.77 -11.05 21.67
C PRO A 132 -34.09 -11.30 20.33
N SER A 133 -34.75 -10.96 19.22
CA SER A 133 -34.24 -11.08 17.86
C SER A 133 -33.40 -9.88 17.43
N GLY A 134 -33.44 -8.76 18.15
CA GLY A 134 -32.64 -7.56 17.89
C GLY A 134 -33.46 -6.29 17.64
N VAL A 135 -32.78 -5.15 17.62
CA VAL A 135 -33.37 -3.83 17.33
C VAL A 135 -32.45 -3.03 16.42
N LEU A 136 -33.01 -2.51 15.32
CA LEU A 136 -32.38 -1.55 14.43
C LEU A 136 -33.09 -0.20 14.52
N VAL A 137 -32.32 0.85 14.74
CA VAL A 137 -32.73 2.23 14.44
C VAL A 137 -32.03 2.62 13.15
N GLY A 138 -32.77 2.69 12.04
CA GLY A 138 -32.22 2.89 10.70
C GLY A 138 -31.81 4.33 10.42
N GLU A 139 -31.07 4.53 9.34
CA GLU A 139 -30.64 5.86 8.88
C GLU A 139 -31.85 6.77 8.58
N GLY A 140 -31.82 7.98 9.14
CA GLY A 140 -32.93 8.94 9.08
C GLY A 140 -34.07 8.71 10.08
N ALA A 141 -34.08 7.58 10.81
CA ALA A 141 -35.06 7.33 11.86
C ALA A 141 -34.82 8.30 13.04
N THR A 142 -35.90 8.70 13.71
CA THR A 142 -35.83 9.61 14.86
C THR A 142 -36.65 9.08 16.03
N ILE A 143 -36.02 8.97 17.21
CA ILE A 143 -36.66 8.59 18.47
C ILE A 143 -36.55 9.78 19.43
N ASN A 144 -37.68 10.26 19.95
CA ASN A 144 -37.75 11.33 20.94
C ASN A 144 -38.52 10.85 22.17
N ALA A 145 -37.90 10.75 23.35
CA ALA A 145 -38.57 10.30 24.59
C ALA A 145 -37.99 10.99 25.84
N ASN A 146 -38.57 10.78 27.02
CA ASN A 146 -37.92 11.16 28.28
C ASN A 146 -36.81 10.16 28.64
N LYS A 147 -37.10 8.86 28.55
CA LYS A 147 -36.13 7.77 28.62
C LYS A 147 -36.38 6.80 27.48
N PHE A 148 -35.32 6.32 26.85
CA PHE A 148 -35.40 5.29 25.82
C PHE A 148 -34.54 4.09 26.20
N GLY A 149 -35.16 2.92 26.34
CA GLY A 149 -34.45 1.70 26.69
C GLY A 149 -34.68 0.57 25.69
N VAL A 150 -33.61 -0.14 25.35
CA VAL A 150 -33.64 -1.31 24.48
C VAL A 150 -32.99 -2.48 25.19
N SER A 151 -33.63 -3.65 25.12
CA SER A 151 -33.05 -4.91 25.56
C SER A 151 -33.31 -6.00 24.53
N THR A 152 -32.27 -6.73 24.12
CA THR A 152 -32.46 -7.99 23.37
C THR A 152 -32.53 -9.20 24.31
N ILE A 153 -32.68 -8.96 25.60
CA ILE A 153 -32.80 -10.02 26.60
C ILE A 153 -34.27 -10.18 26.95
N PRO A 154 -34.86 -11.37 26.75
CA PRO A 154 -36.25 -11.62 27.15
C PRO A 154 -36.45 -11.30 28.64
N MET A 155 -37.50 -10.56 28.95
CA MET A 155 -37.92 -10.33 30.33
C MET A 155 -38.80 -11.48 30.79
N GLY A 156 -38.40 -12.10 31.90
CA GLY A 156 -39.24 -13.05 32.63
C GLY A 156 -40.43 -12.36 33.30
N ILE A 157 -41.42 -13.16 33.72
CA ILE A 157 -42.66 -12.63 34.32
C ILE A 157 -42.39 -11.78 35.57
N ASP A 158 -41.40 -12.17 36.39
CA ASP A 158 -41.04 -11.42 37.59
C ASP A 158 -40.52 -10.03 37.25
N ALA A 159 -39.66 -9.90 36.24
CA ALA A 159 -39.16 -8.62 35.78
C ALA A 159 -40.28 -7.73 35.19
N ILE A 160 -41.23 -8.32 34.46
CA ILE A 160 -42.41 -7.61 33.94
C ILE A 160 -43.30 -7.13 35.10
N ASN A 161 -43.47 -7.95 36.14
CA ASN A 161 -44.23 -7.61 37.33
C ASN A 161 -43.55 -6.50 38.13
N THR A 162 -42.23 -6.56 38.31
CA THR A 162 -41.45 -5.49 38.96
C THR A 162 -41.59 -4.18 38.18
N PHE A 163 -41.36 -4.19 36.86
CA PHE A 163 -41.55 -3.01 36.00
C PHE A 163 -42.95 -2.40 36.15
N SER A 164 -43.98 -3.25 36.26
CA SER A 164 -45.38 -2.85 36.42
C SER A 164 -45.68 -2.11 37.74
N VAL A 165 -44.76 -2.17 38.71
CA VAL A 165 -44.87 -1.53 40.03
C VAL A 165 -43.99 -0.29 40.16
N ASP A 166 -42.75 -0.29 39.65
CA ASP A 166 -41.75 0.74 39.97
C ASP A 166 -40.90 1.27 38.79
N ASP A 167 -41.24 0.97 37.53
CA ASP A 167 -40.43 1.32 36.35
C ASP A 167 -39.00 0.73 36.35
N SER A 168 -38.75 -0.36 37.08
CA SER A 168 -37.44 -1.02 37.06
C SER A 168 -37.17 -1.70 35.72
N PHE A 169 -36.43 -1.01 34.85
CA PHE A 169 -35.89 -1.55 33.61
C PHE A 169 -34.39 -1.86 33.77
N SER A 170 -34.09 -3.03 34.33
CA SER A 170 -32.72 -3.52 34.57
C SER A 170 -32.53 -4.94 34.01
N PRO A 171 -32.48 -5.11 32.68
CA PRO A 171 -32.37 -6.43 32.07
C PRO A 171 -31.09 -7.15 32.53
N VAL A 172 -31.23 -8.39 33.01
CA VAL A 172 -30.09 -9.22 33.42
C VAL A 172 -29.32 -9.64 32.18
N PHE A 173 -28.07 -9.20 32.06
CA PHE A 173 -27.27 -9.47 30.87
C PHE A 173 -27.04 -10.96 30.60
N ASN A 174 -27.17 -11.36 29.33
CA ASN A 174 -26.87 -12.69 28.82
C ASN A 174 -26.39 -12.58 27.37
N ALA A 175 -25.15 -13.00 27.11
CA ALA A 175 -24.64 -13.15 25.75
C ALA A 175 -25.47 -14.20 24.99
N ASN A 176 -25.54 -14.14 23.65
CA ASN A 176 -26.33 -15.03 22.76
C ASN A 176 -27.79 -14.62 22.46
N LYS A 177 -28.09 -13.32 22.41
CA LYS A 177 -29.35 -12.78 21.87
C LYS A 177 -29.12 -11.85 20.69
N GLY A 178 -30.16 -11.15 20.22
CA GLY A 178 -30.05 -10.21 19.12
C GLY A 178 -29.14 -9.03 19.41
N ASP A 179 -28.85 -8.27 18.35
CA ASP A 179 -28.02 -7.08 18.40
C ASP A 179 -28.86 -5.80 18.49
N VAL A 180 -28.23 -4.73 19.00
CA VAL A 180 -28.76 -3.37 18.98
C VAL A 180 -27.88 -2.53 18.07
N VAL A 181 -28.45 -2.03 16.98
CA VAL A 181 -27.74 -1.20 16.00
C VAL A 181 -28.43 0.15 15.86
N ASN A 182 -27.70 1.23 16.11
CA ASN A 182 -28.18 2.59 15.88
C ASN A 182 -27.45 3.24 14.69
N MET A 183 -28.24 3.63 13.69
CA MET A 183 -27.85 4.42 12.53
C MET A 183 -28.71 5.70 12.40
N GLY A 184 -29.69 5.90 13.27
CA GLY A 184 -30.57 7.07 13.30
C GLY A 184 -30.28 7.98 14.49
N THR A 185 -31.23 8.84 14.86
CA THR A 185 -31.10 9.76 15.99
C THR A 185 -31.97 9.31 17.17
N ILE A 186 -31.35 9.08 18.32
CA ILE A 186 -32.02 8.80 19.59
C ILE A 186 -31.82 10.01 20.51
N LYS A 187 -32.91 10.69 20.86
CA LYS A 187 -32.94 11.83 21.78
C LYS A 187 -33.78 11.50 23.01
N ALA A 188 -33.13 11.49 24.17
CA ALA A 188 -33.78 11.29 25.47
C ALA A 188 -33.01 11.99 26.60
N ASN A 189 -33.53 12.01 27.82
CA ASN A 189 -32.72 12.39 28.99
C ASN A 189 -31.84 11.23 29.46
N GLU A 190 -32.31 9.99 29.31
CA GLU A 190 -31.55 8.77 29.58
C GLU A 190 -31.73 7.74 28.46
N ILE A 191 -30.63 7.13 28.02
CA ILE A 191 -30.61 6.06 27.02
C ILE A 191 -29.98 4.80 27.65
N VAL A 192 -30.65 3.64 27.47
CA VAL A 192 -30.13 2.34 27.92
C VAL A 192 -30.15 1.35 26.75
N LEU A 193 -29.00 0.83 26.34
CA LEU A 193 -28.90 -0.13 25.23
C LEU A 193 -28.26 -1.44 25.71
N VAL A 194 -29.02 -2.53 25.66
CA VAL A 194 -28.56 -3.85 26.09
C VAL A 194 -28.76 -4.88 24.98
N GLY A 195 -27.67 -5.49 24.52
CA GLY A 195 -27.73 -6.53 23.49
C GLY A 195 -26.51 -7.43 23.43
N ASN A 196 -26.52 -8.45 22.56
CA ASN A 196 -25.33 -9.28 22.36
C ASN A 196 -24.20 -8.43 21.77
N LYS A 197 -24.48 -7.72 20.67
CA LYS A 197 -23.69 -6.60 20.20
C LYS A 197 -24.48 -5.29 20.35
N VAL A 198 -23.79 -4.22 20.75
CA VAL A 198 -24.31 -2.84 20.68
C VAL A 198 -23.41 -2.02 19.76
N GLU A 199 -24.00 -1.39 18.75
CA GLU A 199 -23.27 -0.63 17.72
C GLU A 199 -23.88 0.75 17.50
N ASN A 200 -23.05 1.79 17.63
CA ASN A 200 -23.38 3.18 17.30
C ASN A 200 -22.20 3.82 16.54
N ILE A 201 -22.07 3.45 15.26
CA ILE A 201 -21.02 3.94 14.35
C ILE A 201 -21.53 5.13 13.52
N LYS A 202 -22.79 5.10 13.08
CA LYS A 202 -23.40 6.16 12.24
C LYS A 202 -24.55 6.90 12.92
N GLY A 203 -25.02 6.38 14.05
CA GLY A 203 -26.17 6.92 14.77
C GLY A 203 -25.78 8.03 15.75
N THR A 204 -26.77 8.82 16.13
CA THR A 204 -26.64 9.84 17.18
C THR A 204 -27.35 9.39 18.45
N LEU A 205 -26.68 9.52 19.59
CA LEU A 205 -27.20 9.39 20.95
C LEU A 205 -27.12 10.77 21.62
N GLN A 206 -28.25 11.40 21.89
CA GLN A 206 -28.33 12.68 22.61
C GLN A 206 -29.05 12.44 23.94
N ALA A 207 -28.30 12.42 25.04
CA ALA A 207 -28.84 12.24 26.39
C ALA A 207 -27.86 12.68 27.47
N ASP A 208 -28.35 13.07 28.64
CA ASP A 208 -27.48 13.38 29.78
C ASP A 208 -26.71 12.12 30.23
N LYS A 209 -27.37 10.96 30.15
CA LYS A 209 -26.84 9.65 30.56
C LYS A 209 -27.08 8.58 29.50
N VAL A 210 -26.02 7.84 29.17
CA VAL A 210 -26.04 6.71 28.24
C VAL A 210 -25.41 5.49 28.91
N ASP A 211 -26.20 4.44 29.13
CA ASP A 211 -25.75 3.15 29.66
C ASP A 211 -25.79 2.08 28.56
N ILE A 212 -24.66 1.45 28.29
CA ILE A 212 -24.50 0.40 27.28
C ILE A 212 -24.03 -0.89 27.94
N LYS A 213 -24.63 -2.01 27.54
CA LYS A 213 -24.16 -3.33 27.95
C LYS A 213 -24.19 -4.31 26.80
N GLY A 214 -23.04 -4.87 26.46
CA GLY A 214 -22.92 -5.83 25.38
C GLY A 214 -21.77 -6.82 25.54
N ASP A 215 -21.90 -7.98 24.90
CA ASP A 215 -20.76 -8.87 24.73
C ASP A 215 -19.76 -8.22 23.77
N LYS A 216 -20.28 -7.52 22.75
CA LYS A 216 -19.50 -6.71 21.82
C LYS A 216 -20.01 -5.29 21.77
N VAL A 217 -19.12 -4.30 21.84
CA VAL A 217 -19.51 -2.87 21.84
C VAL A 217 -18.66 -2.06 20.87
N TYR A 218 -19.30 -1.36 19.94
CA TYR A 218 -18.64 -0.59 18.89
C TYR A 218 -19.23 0.82 18.80
N LEU A 219 -18.44 1.82 19.17
CA LEU A 219 -18.90 3.20 19.36
C LEU A 219 -17.97 4.20 18.67
N GLU A 220 -18.56 5.29 18.18
CA GLU A 220 -17.86 6.46 17.66
C GLU A 220 -18.33 7.73 18.37
N ASP A 221 -17.37 8.57 18.76
CA ASP A 221 -17.57 9.75 19.59
C ASP A 221 -18.45 10.83 18.92
N PHE A 222 -18.31 11.03 17.60
CA PHE A 222 -19.06 12.03 16.81
C PHE A 222 -20.59 11.90 16.99
N GLY A 223 -21.09 10.69 17.22
CA GLY A 223 -22.50 10.43 17.41
C GLY A 223 -23.00 10.61 18.84
N ILE A 224 -22.13 10.81 19.83
CA ILE A 224 -22.51 10.70 21.25
C ILE A 224 -22.42 12.08 21.91
N ASN A 225 -23.57 12.69 22.15
CA ASN A 225 -23.68 13.90 22.97
C ASN A 225 -24.22 13.48 24.34
N SER A 226 -23.29 13.15 25.25
CA SER A 226 -23.61 12.75 26.62
C SER A 226 -22.63 13.30 27.64
N THR A 227 -23.16 13.69 28.80
CA THR A 227 -22.33 14.07 29.96
C THR A 227 -21.79 12.85 30.69
N HIS A 228 -22.45 11.69 30.56
CA HIS A 228 -22.05 10.42 31.19
C HIS A 228 -22.29 9.26 30.23
N LEU A 229 -21.21 8.59 29.79
CA LEU A 229 -21.27 7.33 29.05
C LEU A 229 -20.67 6.23 29.90
N LYS A 230 -21.44 5.16 30.11
CA LYS A 230 -20.96 3.93 30.74
C LYS A 230 -21.19 2.76 29.80
N ALA A 231 -20.14 1.97 29.57
CA ALA A 231 -20.25 0.73 28.82
C ALA A 231 -19.63 -0.45 29.58
N GLU A 232 -20.37 -1.55 29.69
CA GLU A 232 -19.88 -2.85 30.18
C GLU A 232 -19.70 -3.80 28.98
N ILE A 233 -18.47 -4.23 28.72
CA ILE A 233 -18.06 -4.97 27.51
C ILE A 233 -17.57 -6.37 27.87
N GLY A 234 -18.20 -7.39 27.28
CA GLY A 234 -17.86 -8.81 27.47
C GLY A 234 -16.57 -9.23 26.77
N SER A 235 -16.65 -9.55 25.48
CA SER A 235 -15.59 -10.22 24.71
C SER A 235 -14.67 -9.29 23.93
N GLU A 236 -15.19 -8.26 23.25
CA GLU A 236 -14.41 -7.35 22.39
C GLU A 236 -15.15 -6.04 22.07
N GLY A 237 -14.41 -5.04 21.58
CA GLY A 237 -15.04 -3.81 21.12
C GLY A 237 -14.06 -2.68 20.82
N PHE A 238 -14.60 -1.52 20.44
CA PHE A 238 -13.82 -0.29 20.38
C PHE A 238 -14.67 0.94 20.73
N PHE A 239 -13.96 1.99 21.12
CA PHE A 239 -14.46 3.36 21.10
C PHE A 239 -13.46 4.24 20.34
N LYS A 240 -13.93 4.92 19.29
CA LYS A 240 -13.09 5.80 18.48
C LYS A 240 -13.40 7.26 18.77
N TYR A 241 -12.36 8.06 18.95
CA TYR A 241 -12.45 9.49 19.22
C TYR A 241 -12.01 10.29 17.99
N GLU A 242 -12.80 11.29 17.60
CA GLU A 242 -12.42 12.18 16.51
C GLU A 242 -11.33 13.12 16.98
N VAL A 243 -10.22 13.16 16.24
CA VAL A 243 -9.04 13.96 16.65
C VAL A 243 -9.40 15.42 16.88
N LYS A 244 -10.21 16.00 16.01
CA LYS A 244 -10.62 17.40 16.12
C LYS A 244 -11.36 17.66 17.43
N ASP A 245 -12.28 16.78 17.80
CA ASP A 245 -13.14 16.96 18.97
C ASP A 245 -12.35 16.72 20.26
N VAL A 246 -11.40 15.79 20.26
CA VAL A 246 -10.42 15.63 21.37
C VAL A 246 -9.56 16.88 21.55
N TYR A 247 -9.07 17.48 20.46
CA TYR A 247 -8.29 18.71 20.53
C TYR A 247 -9.10 19.88 21.08
N ASP A 248 -10.31 20.08 20.57
CA ASP A 248 -11.19 21.16 21.02
C ASP A 248 -11.60 20.96 22.49
N ALA A 249 -11.94 19.73 22.89
CA ALA A 249 -12.30 19.40 24.28
C ALA A 249 -11.13 19.64 25.26
N TYR A 250 -9.91 19.19 24.92
CA TYR A 250 -8.74 19.39 25.78
C TYR A 250 -8.43 20.88 25.98
N LYS A 251 -8.66 21.71 24.96
CA LYS A 251 -8.47 23.16 25.05
C LYS A 251 -9.46 23.83 26.01
N ASP A 252 -10.68 23.32 26.07
CA ASP A 252 -11.74 23.88 26.92
C ASP A 252 -11.66 23.39 28.37
N ASP A 253 -11.37 22.11 28.60
CA ASP A 253 -11.06 21.52 29.91
C ASP A 253 -10.22 20.26 29.73
N SER A 254 -9.01 20.24 30.30
CA SER A 254 -8.06 19.12 30.19
C SER A 254 -8.60 17.80 30.75
N ASN A 255 -9.67 17.80 31.57
CA ASN A 255 -10.30 16.60 32.12
C ASN A 255 -11.43 16.01 31.25
N LEU A 256 -11.87 16.70 30.19
CA LEU A 256 -13.03 16.29 29.37
C LEU A 256 -12.84 14.94 28.64
N VAL A 257 -11.59 14.54 28.37
CA VAL A 257 -11.28 13.32 27.60
C VAL A 257 -11.42 12.03 28.44
N ASP A 258 -11.62 12.15 29.76
CA ASP A 258 -11.72 11.02 30.70
C ASP A 258 -13.13 10.79 31.30
N ASN A 259 -14.17 11.44 30.75
CA ASN A 259 -15.53 11.36 31.32
C ASN A 259 -16.30 10.07 31.02
N TYR A 260 -15.74 9.14 30.23
CA TYR A 260 -16.40 7.91 29.82
C TYR A 260 -15.87 6.68 30.57
N GLU A 261 -16.77 5.86 31.10
CA GLU A 261 -16.44 4.68 31.91
C GLU A 261 -16.61 3.39 31.09
N PHE A 262 -15.50 2.75 30.73
CA PHE A 262 -15.49 1.45 30.06
C PHE A 262 -15.07 0.34 31.05
N THR A 263 -15.92 -0.67 31.22
CA THR A 263 -15.72 -1.77 32.18
C THR A 263 -15.93 -3.14 31.51
N GLY A 264 -15.61 -4.23 32.21
CA GLY A 264 -15.87 -5.59 31.75
C GLY A 264 -14.61 -6.39 31.41
N THR A 265 -14.79 -7.59 30.88
CA THR A 265 -13.67 -8.50 30.62
C THR A 265 -12.81 -8.03 29.45
N ALA A 266 -13.40 -7.43 28.42
CA ALA A 266 -12.69 -6.92 27.25
C ALA A 266 -11.71 -5.77 27.58
N THR A 267 -12.03 -4.94 28.57
CA THR A 267 -11.16 -3.81 28.98
C THR A 267 -9.95 -4.29 29.78
N THR A 268 -10.09 -5.39 30.52
CA THR A 268 -9.00 -5.97 31.34
C THR A 268 -8.05 -6.88 30.56
N ASN A 269 -8.53 -7.53 29.49
CA ASN A 269 -7.72 -8.42 28.66
C ASN A 269 -7.16 -7.75 27.39
N GLY A 270 -7.45 -6.46 27.15
CA GLY A 270 -6.97 -5.69 26.00
C GLY A 270 -7.74 -5.90 24.70
N ASN A 271 -8.89 -6.58 24.72
CA ASN A 271 -9.74 -6.78 23.53
C ASN A 271 -10.68 -5.59 23.24
N PHE A 272 -10.79 -4.64 24.17
CA PHE A 272 -11.44 -3.36 23.94
C PHE A 272 -10.38 -2.30 23.61
N LYS A 273 -10.53 -1.60 22.48
CA LYS A 273 -9.57 -0.58 22.04
C LYS A 273 -10.15 0.82 22.04
N GLU A 274 -9.38 1.74 22.58
CA GLU A 274 -9.64 3.18 22.48
C GLU A 274 -8.58 3.81 21.58
N TYR A 275 -9.01 4.52 20.54
CA TYR A 275 -8.07 5.10 19.57
C TYR A 275 -8.60 6.36 18.91
N LEU A 276 -7.68 7.13 18.33
CA LEU A 276 -7.99 8.34 17.59
C LEU A 276 -8.24 8.03 16.11
N TYR A 277 -9.13 8.78 15.48
CA TYR A 277 -9.29 8.76 14.04
C TYR A 277 -9.28 10.18 13.46
N ILE A 278 -8.77 10.31 12.24
CA ILE A 278 -8.73 11.57 11.50
C ILE A 278 -9.87 11.56 10.50
N GLY A 279 -10.98 12.20 10.88
CA GLY A 279 -12.16 12.45 10.08
C GLY A 279 -13.00 11.20 9.82
N SER A 280 -14.32 11.36 9.87
CA SER A 280 -15.25 10.23 9.76
C SER A 280 -15.41 9.80 8.30
N GLN A 281 -15.97 8.61 8.07
CA GLN A 281 -16.29 8.16 6.71
C GLN A 281 -17.27 9.11 6.00
N SER A 282 -18.09 9.85 6.74
CA SER A 282 -19.04 10.83 6.20
C SER A 282 -18.48 12.26 6.16
N ALA A 283 -17.27 12.51 6.68
CA ALA A 283 -16.67 13.84 6.66
C ALA A 283 -16.49 14.33 5.22
N SER A 284 -16.59 15.64 5.00
CA SER A 284 -16.14 16.31 3.79
C SER A 284 -14.61 16.38 3.75
N ASN A 285 -14.02 16.72 2.59
CA ASN A 285 -12.57 16.88 2.50
C ASN A 285 -12.04 18.04 3.39
N GLU A 286 -12.81 19.12 3.53
CA GLU A 286 -12.47 20.25 4.41
C GLU A 286 -12.42 19.82 5.88
N GLU A 287 -13.39 19.02 6.33
CA GLU A 287 -13.41 18.45 7.68
C GLU A 287 -12.21 17.54 7.92
N MET A 288 -11.80 16.73 6.94
CA MET A 288 -10.57 15.93 7.03
C MET A 288 -9.32 16.80 7.22
N ILE A 289 -9.17 17.85 6.41
CA ILE A 289 -8.01 18.76 6.51
C ILE A 289 -7.98 19.40 7.90
N ASN A 290 -9.13 19.80 8.43
CA ASN A 290 -9.23 20.38 9.76
C ASN A 290 -8.90 19.36 10.86
N SER A 291 -9.35 18.12 10.72
CA SER A 291 -8.99 17.03 11.63
C SER A 291 -7.49 16.72 11.59
N TRP A 292 -6.88 16.68 10.41
CA TRP A 292 -5.42 16.54 10.26
C TRP A 292 -4.66 17.68 10.94
N LYS A 293 -5.13 18.92 10.80
CA LYS A 293 -4.56 20.08 11.51
C LYS A 293 -4.69 19.93 13.03
N GLY A 294 -5.82 19.40 13.52
CA GLY A 294 -6.00 19.03 14.93
C GLY A 294 -4.98 18.00 15.39
N PHE A 295 -4.75 16.96 14.59
CA PHE A 295 -3.74 15.92 14.87
C PHE A 295 -2.35 16.53 15.01
N ALA A 296 -1.95 17.36 14.03
CA ALA A 296 -0.67 18.02 14.07
C ALA A 296 -0.52 18.89 15.33
N LYS A 297 -1.56 19.60 15.76
CA LYS A 297 -1.52 20.41 16.98
C LYS A 297 -1.43 19.55 18.25
N LEU A 298 -2.24 18.50 18.39
CA LEU A 298 -2.16 17.57 19.52
C LEU A 298 -0.75 17.04 19.74
N VAL A 299 -0.07 16.66 18.65
CA VAL A 299 1.31 16.18 18.74
C VAL A 299 2.27 17.33 19.03
N ASN A 300 2.21 18.42 18.26
CA ASN A 300 3.17 19.53 18.38
C ASN A 300 3.12 20.25 19.72
N GLU A 301 1.95 20.35 20.34
CA GLU A 301 1.75 20.97 21.66
C GLU A 301 2.06 20.01 22.83
N GLY A 302 2.40 18.75 22.56
CA GLY A 302 2.77 17.75 23.58
C GLY A 302 1.58 17.01 24.20
N ILE A 303 0.36 17.44 23.91
CA ILE A 303 -0.91 16.91 24.44
C ILE A 303 -1.05 15.41 24.13
N PHE A 304 -0.70 14.97 22.92
CA PHE A 304 -0.80 13.55 22.52
C PHE A 304 -0.01 12.61 23.46
N GLY A 305 1.12 13.07 24.01
CA GLY A 305 1.93 12.28 24.93
C GLY A 305 1.30 12.12 26.32
N GLU A 306 0.39 13.02 26.71
CA GLU A 306 -0.32 13.00 27.99
C GLU A 306 -1.60 12.15 27.92
N LEU A 307 -2.20 12.04 26.74
CA LEU A 307 -3.41 11.26 26.52
C LEU A 307 -3.15 9.75 26.56
N LYS A 308 -4.20 8.98 26.87
CA LYS A 308 -4.18 7.49 26.87
C LYS A 308 -3.98 6.86 25.50
N PHE A 309 -4.20 7.62 24.42
CA PHE A 309 -4.17 7.10 23.05
C PHE A 309 -2.76 6.75 22.58
N LYS A 310 -2.66 5.65 21.83
CA LYS A 310 -1.42 5.23 21.15
C LYS A 310 -1.60 5.05 19.66
N ASP A 311 -2.82 4.75 19.21
CA ASP A 311 -3.11 4.48 17.81
C ASP A 311 -3.94 5.62 17.20
N VAL A 312 -3.57 6.01 15.98
CA VAL A 312 -4.23 7.03 15.16
C VAL A 312 -4.51 6.45 13.79
N TYR A 313 -5.76 6.53 13.33
CA TYR A 313 -6.20 5.96 12.07
C TYR A 313 -6.68 7.05 11.11
N LEU A 314 -6.25 7.00 9.86
CA LEU A 314 -6.80 7.84 8.80
C LEU A 314 -8.13 7.25 8.32
N GLY A 315 -9.19 8.08 8.29
CA GLY A 315 -10.54 7.61 7.97
C GLY A 315 -10.88 7.52 6.49
N LYS A 316 -10.21 8.32 5.64
CA LYS A 316 -10.32 8.34 4.18
C LYS A 316 -9.19 9.17 3.56
N ASP A 317 -9.14 9.21 2.23
CA ASP A 317 -8.21 10.07 1.49
C ASP A 317 -8.41 11.55 1.82
N ILE A 318 -7.32 12.32 1.79
CA ILE A 318 -7.32 13.77 2.00
C ILE A 318 -6.61 14.45 0.83
N ASP A 319 -7.32 15.33 0.12
CA ASP A 319 -6.74 16.19 -0.90
C ASP A 319 -6.50 17.60 -0.34
N PHE A 320 -5.24 18.02 -0.20
CA PHE A 320 -4.87 19.33 0.30
C PHE A 320 -4.83 20.42 -0.78
N ALA A 321 -5.33 20.15 -2.00
CA ALA A 321 -5.41 21.14 -3.06
C ALA A 321 -6.13 22.42 -2.60
N GLY A 322 -5.44 23.57 -2.73
CA GLY A 322 -5.97 24.87 -2.30
C GLY A 322 -5.97 25.10 -0.79
N ALA A 323 -5.54 24.13 0.02
CA ALA A 323 -5.36 24.32 1.46
C ALA A 323 -4.15 25.22 1.75
N SER A 324 -4.20 25.91 2.88
CA SER A 324 -3.01 26.57 3.46
C SER A 324 -1.93 25.55 3.79
N THR A 325 -0.67 26.00 3.88
CA THR A 325 0.44 25.17 4.35
C THR A 325 0.14 24.44 5.66
N ILE A 326 0.61 23.21 5.80
CA ILE A 326 0.37 22.32 6.93
C ILE A 326 1.65 22.16 7.75
N ASN A 327 1.55 22.30 9.07
CA ASN A 327 2.69 22.04 9.95
C ASN A 327 3.07 20.55 9.92
N PRO A 328 4.38 20.21 9.90
CA PRO A 328 4.83 18.84 10.11
C PRO A 328 4.29 18.29 11.43
N VAL A 329 3.86 17.03 11.45
CA VAL A 329 3.46 16.38 12.69
C VAL A 329 4.70 16.11 13.54
N GLY A 330 4.76 16.70 14.72
CA GLY A 330 5.86 16.52 15.67
C GLY A 330 7.11 17.33 15.40
N PHE A 331 7.01 18.51 14.77
CA PHE A 331 8.14 19.45 14.70
C PHE A 331 8.49 20.05 16.07
N GLY A 332 7.50 20.20 16.96
CA GLY A 332 7.67 20.72 18.33
C GLY A 332 8.00 19.62 19.34
N ASN A 333 7.12 18.63 19.45
CA ASN A 333 7.29 17.43 20.27
C ASN A 333 7.21 16.19 19.39
N GLY A 334 8.18 15.27 19.52
CA GLY A 334 8.25 14.09 18.65
C GLY A 334 7.01 13.19 18.75
N PHE A 335 6.52 12.70 17.62
CA PHE A 335 5.42 11.74 17.57
C PHE A 335 5.85 10.39 18.15
N VAL A 336 5.09 9.86 19.12
CA VAL A 336 5.40 8.62 19.87
C VAL A 336 4.36 7.51 19.68
N GLY A 337 3.39 7.71 18.78
CA GLY A 337 2.26 6.80 18.55
C GLY A 337 2.41 5.91 17.31
N ASN A 338 1.36 5.16 17.02
CA ASN A 338 1.18 4.40 15.80
C ASN A 338 0.22 5.14 14.87
N PHE A 339 0.67 5.44 13.67
CA PHE A 339 -0.14 6.03 12.63
C PHE A 339 -0.47 4.99 11.56
N TYR A 340 -1.75 4.72 11.37
CA TYR A 340 -2.28 3.82 10.37
C TYR A 340 -2.97 4.62 9.28
N GLY A 341 -2.34 4.70 8.10
CA GLY A 341 -2.94 5.33 6.93
C GLY A 341 -4.13 4.55 6.36
N ASN A 342 -4.33 3.29 6.77
CA ASN A 342 -5.42 2.41 6.30
C ASN A 342 -5.50 2.28 4.77
N ASN A 343 -4.37 2.37 4.09
CA ASN A 343 -4.22 2.42 2.62
C ASN A 343 -4.85 3.66 1.97
N HIS A 344 -5.15 4.70 2.74
CA HIS A 344 -5.59 5.98 2.20
C HIS A 344 -4.42 6.83 1.70
N THR A 345 -4.76 7.78 0.84
CA THR A 345 -3.83 8.70 0.20
C THR A 345 -3.95 10.10 0.76
N LEU A 346 -2.80 10.74 1.01
CA LEU A 346 -2.71 12.17 1.27
C LEU A 346 -2.13 12.86 0.03
N SER A 347 -2.90 13.75 -0.60
CA SER A 347 -2.55 14.36 -1.88
C SER A 347 -2.32 15.87 -1.79
N ASN A 348 -1.47 16.41 -2.68
CA ASN A 348 -1.29 17.86 -2.90
C ASN A 348 -0.90 18.65 -1.64
N ILE A 349 -0.04 18.06 -0.80
CA ILE A 349 0.33 18.60 0.51
C ILE A 349 1.38 19.70 0.34
N GLN A 350 1.13 20.88 0.91
CA GLN A 350 2.15 21.91 1.06
C GLN A 350 2.61 21.99 2.52
N ILE A 351 3.87 21.64 2.81
CA ILE A 351 4.39 21.66 4.19
C ILE A 351 4.83 23.07 4.57
N ASP A 352 4.43 23.53 5.75
CA ASP A 352 4.99 24.72 6.37
C ASP A 352 6.38 24.39 6.92
N VAL A 353 7.37 25.12 6.45
CA VAL A 353 8.77 24.89 6.72
C VAL A 353 9.40 26.03 7.55
N ALA A 354 8.71 27.16 7.74
CA ALA A 354 9.27 28.32 8.46
C ALA A 354 9.63 27.99 9.91
N ASP A 355 10.84 28.38 10.33
CA ASP A 355 11.41 28.23 11.69
C ASP A 355 11.48 26.79 12.25
N LYS A 356 11.48 25.77 11.37
CA LYS A 356 11.48 24.36 11.78
C LYS A 356 12.85 23.70 11.60
N THR A 357 13.23 22.88 12.58
CA THR A 357 14.48 22.08 12.53
C THR A 357 14.30 20.77 11.75
N TYR A 358 13.14 20.14 11.94
CA TYR A 358 12.76 18.87 11.33
C TYR A 358 11.57 19.09 10.39
N VAL A 359 11.72 18.69 9.13
CA VAL A 359 10.78 18.98 8.05
C VAL A 359 10.43 17.70 7.28
N GLY A 360 9.14 17.49 7.09
CA GLY A 360 8.51 16.40 6.35
C GLY A 360 7.01 16.39 6.63
N LEU A 361 6.29 15.35 6.20
CA LEU A 361 4.91 15.14 6.68
C LEU A 361 4.90 15.05 8.22
N PHE A 362 5.87 14.31 8.75
CA PHE A 362 6.26 14.32 10.15
C PHE A 362 7.55 15.15 10.30
N GLY A 363 7.61 15.99 11.33
CA GLY A 363 8.85 16.64 11.71
C GLY A 363 9.78 15.60 12.32
N TYR A 364 9.43 15.12 13.50
CA TYR A 364 10.22 14.16 14.26
C TYR A 364 9.34 13.01 14.76
N ILE A 365 9.79 11.79 14.47
CA ILE A 365 9.19 10.55 14.95
C ILE A 365 10.13 9.93 15.99
N LYS A 366 9.61 9.76 17.21
CA LYS A 366 10.32 9.27 18.39
C LYS A 366 9.84 7.86 18.77
N GLY A 367 9.90 6.93 17.81
CA GLY A 367 9.39 5.58 17.96
C GLY A 367 7.98 5.40 17.39
N GLY A 368 7.32 4.30 17.79
CA GLY A 368 6.01 3.94 17.28
C GLY A 368 6.05 3.39 15.85
N SER A 369 5.01 3.67 15.06
CA SER A 369 4.94 3.19 13.67
C SER A 369 4.20 4.13 12.72
N VAL A 370 4.53 4.03 11.44
CA VAL A 370 3.74 4.61 10.33
C VAL A 370 3.52 3.51 9.31
N GLN A 371 2.27 3.21 8.98
CA GLN A 371 1.95 2.04 8.16
C GLN A 371 0.82 2.32 7.17
N ASN A 372 0.85 1.65 6.03
CA ASN A 372 -0.26 1.60 5.05
C ASN A 372 -0.68 3.00 4.57
N LEU A 373 0.25 3.77 4.01
CA LEU A 373 0.03 5.18 3.66
C LEU A 373 0.59 5.48 2.28
N THR A 374 -0.20 6.18 1.46
CA THR A 374 0.27 6.80 0.22
C THR A 374 0.34 8.31 0.38
N ILE A 375 1.41 8.92 -0.09
CA ILE A 375 1.59 10.37 -0.17
C ILE A 375 1.84 10.71 -1.64
N ASP A 376 1.01 11.57 -2.24
CA ASP A 376 1.12 11.96 -3.65
C ASP A 376 1.11 13.48 -3.81
N GLY A 377 2.18 14.07 -4.33
CA GLY A 377 2.24 15.52 -4.55
C GLY A 377 2.62 16.30 -3.29
N LEU A 378 3.74 15.93 -2.67
CA LEU A 378 4.32 16.64 -1.52
C LEU A 378 5.21 17.81 -1.98
N GLN A 379 4.92 19.01 -1.48
CA GLN A 379 5.59 20.25 -1.86
C GLN A 379 6.17 20.99 -0.67
N PHE A 380 7.32 21.62 -0.90
CA PHE A 380 8.01 22.50 0.04
C PHE A 380 8.11 23.90 -0.58
N PRO A 381 7.75 24.99 0.12
CA PRO A 381 7.86 26.35 -0.41
C PRO A 381 9.28 26.64 -0.95
N LYS A 382 9.43 27.29 -2.12
CA LYS A 382 10.70 27.41 -2.88
C LYS A 382 11.78 28.35 -2.31
N TYR A 383 11.81 28.63 -1.02
CA TYR A 383 12.77 29.60 -0.47
C TYR A 383 14.09 28.92 -0.05
N ALA A 384 15.18 29.69 0.00
CA ALA A 384 16.47 29.22 0.48
C ALA A 384 16.42 29.09 2.01
N PHE A 385 16.69 27.91 2.55
CA PHE A 385 16.45 27.63 3.97
C PHE A 385 17.64 26.98 4.68
N SER A 386 17.85 27.38 5.93
CA SER A 386 18.80 26.77 6.86
C SER A 386 18.15 25.68 7.72
N TYR A 387 17.67 24.60 7.09
CA TYR A 387 17.09 23.46 7.80
C TYR A 387 18.12 22.41 8.19
N LYS A 388 17.87 21.73 9.31
CA LYS A 388 18.74 20.62 9.73
C LYS A 388 18.31 19.29 9.13
N TYR A 389 17.03 18.98 9.06
CA TYR A 389 16.64 17.65 8.59
C TYR A 389 15.38 17.72 7.74
N LEU A 390 15.50 17.27 6.50
CA LEU A 390 14.41 17.34 5.54
C LEU A 390 14.22 15.97 4.89
N GLY A 391 13.01 15.43 4.98
CA GLY A 391 12.59 14.34 4.11
C GLY A 391 11.11 14.31 3.84
N GLY A 392 10.69 13.49 2.87
CA GLY A 392 9.30 13.43 2.44
C GLY A 392 8.37 12.94 3.55
N LEU A 393 8.65 11.78 4.14
CA LEU A 393 7.90 11.28 5.27
C LEU A 393 8.28 12.01 6.55
N ALA A 394 9.57 12.08 6.87
CA ALA A 394 10.04 12.61 8.15
C ALA A 394 11.30 13.48 8.05
N GLY A 395 11.41 14.50 8.91
CA GLY A 395 12.69 15.17 9.13
C GLY A 395 13.67 14.24 9.85
N HIS A 396 13.30 13.75 11.02
CA HIS A 396 14.13 12.87 11.86
C HIS A 396 13.37 11.67 12.41
N ILE A 397 13.99 10.50 12.39
CA ILE A 397 13.45 9.25 12.93
C ILE A 397 14.41 8.68 13.97
N GLU A 398 13.99 8.58 15.24
CA GLU A 398 14.83 8.03 16.31
C GLU A 398 14.67 6.52 16.52
N ASN A 399 13.52 5.95 16.14
CA ASN A 399 13.23 4.51 16.11
C ASN A 399 11.86 4.31 15.45
N GLY A 400 11.42 3.06 15.26
CA GLY A 400 10.04 2.71 14.93
C GLY A 400 9.91 1.63 13.87
N THR A 401 8.67 1.35 13.46
CA THR A 401 8.36 0.43 12.35
C THR A 401 7.63 1.18 11.23
N PHE A 402 8.15 1.06 10.02
CA PHE A 402 7.67 1.77 8.83
C PHE A 402 7.38 0.75 7.74
N SER A 403 6.12 0.59 7.37
CA SER A 403 5.77 -0.46 6.41
C SER A 403 4.61 -0.13 5.48
N ASN A 404 4.69 -0.63 4.24
CA ASN A 404 3.68 -0.42 3.21
C ASN A 404 3.42 1.09 3.00
N ILE A 405 4.49 1.81 2.64
CA ILE A 405 4.44 3.26 2.43
C ILE A 405 4.83 3.57 0.98
N ALA A 406 4.03 4.37 0.30
CA ALA A 406 4.34 4.89 -1.02
C ALA A 406 4.42 6.41 -1.00
N LEU A 407 5.52 6.97 -1.50
CA LEU A 407 5.65 8.40 -1.77
C LEU A 407 5.80 8.56 -3.29
N ASP A 408 4.88 9.30 -3.89
CA ASP A 408 4.92 9.68 -5.31
C ASP A 408 4.90 11.21 -5.43
N THR A 409 5.51 11.72 -6.48
CA THR A 409 5.54 13.14 -6.81
C THR A 409 5.99 14.02 -5.64
N ILE A 410 7.29 13.96 -5.30
CA ILE A 410 7.88 14.90 -4.32
C ILE A 410 8.58 16.02 -5.08
N GLU A 411 8.14 17.26 -4.89
CA GLU A 411 8.83 18.42 -5.47
C GLU A 411 10.25 18.54 -4.91
N GLY A 412 11.20 18.92 -5.76
CA GLY A 412 12.59 19.09 -5.35
C GLY A 412 12.76 20.11 -4.22
N PHE A 413 13.65 19.82 -3.28
CA PHE A 413 13.93 20.62 -2.10
C PHE A 413 15.44 20.75 -1.84
N ASN A 414 15.81 21.79 -1.09
CA ASN A 414 17.18 22.05 -0.66
C ASN A 414 17.25 22.20 0.87
N SER A 415 18.27 21.64 1.53
CA SER A 415 18.61 21.95 2.92
C SER A 415 20.03 22.49 3.00
N GLU A 416 20.30 23.54 3.78
CA GLU A 416 21.67 24.03 3.96
C GLU A 416 22.36 23.37 5.16
N ASN A 417 23.55 22.79 4.93
CA ASN A 417 24.50 22.34 5.95
C ASN A 417 24.05 21.16 6.84
N SER A 418 23.08 20.36 6.39
CA SER A 418 22.62 19.23 7.21
C SER A 418 22.16 18.00 6.39
N SER A 419 21.12 17.23 6.74
CA SER A 419 20.81 15.95 6.07
C SER A 419 19.47 15.98 5.35
N SER A 420 19.46 15.52 4.10
CA SER A 420 18.28 15.48 3.22
C SER A 420 18.07 14.10 2.62
N GLY A 421 16.83 13.60 2.60
CA GLY A 421 16.49 12.46 1.76
C GLY A 421 15.02 12.36 1.38
N GLY A 422 14.71 11.58 0.34
CA GLY A 422 13.34 11.51 -0.18
C GLY A 422 12.35 10.93 0.83
N PHE A 423 12.78 10.01 1.70
CA PHE A 423 11.96 9.46 2.78
C PHE A 423 12.21 10.19 4.10
N ALA A 424 13.49 10.31 4.51
CA ALA A 424 13.86 10.97 5.76
C ALA A 424 15.13 11.81 5.67
N GLY A 425 15.23 12.87 6.47
CA GLY A 425 16.49 13.63 6.62
C GLY A 425 17.56 12.79 7.32
N GLU A 426 17.27 12.35 8.55
CA GLU A 426 18.14 11.47 9.35
C GLU A 426 17.34 10.34 10.00
N ILE A 427 17.94 9.13 10.00
CA ILE A 427 17.41 7.93 10.66
C ILE A 427 18.45 7.42 11.65
N ASN A 428 18.10 7.32 12.93
CA ASN A 428 18.98 6.74 13.93
C ASN A 428 18.85 5.22 14.02
N SER A 429 17.62 4.71 13.94
CA SER A 429 17.29 3.29 14.00
C SER A 429 15.85 3.05 13.53
N GLY A 430 15.47 1.79 13.36
CA GLY A 430 14.11 1.36 13.05
C GLY A 430 14.07 0.18 12.08
N THR A 431 12.86 -0.25 11.75
CA THR A 431 12.59 -1.27 10.72
C THR A 431 11.79 -0.66 9.59
N PHE A 432 12.29 -0.76 8.36
CA PHE A 432 11.72 -0.18 7.15
C PHE A 432 11.46 -1.30 6.15
N ASN A 433 10.20 -1.54 5.82
CA ASN A 433 9.83 -2.66 4.96
C ASN A 433 8.76 -2.29 3.93
N ASN A 434 8.94 -2.74 2.67
CA ASN A 434 7.93 -2.55 1.62
C ASN A 434 7.60 -1.06 1.41
N ILE A 435 8.60 -0.30 0.97
CA ILE A 435 8.51 1.15 0.77
C ILE A 435 8.85 1.48 -0.69
N SER A 436 8.08 2.36 -1.33
CA SER A 436 8.37 2.83 -2.68
C SER A 436 8.39 4.35 -2.76
N LEU A 437 9.44 4.91 -3.37
CA LEU A 437 9.57 6.33 -3.68
C LEU A 437 9.67 6.52 -5.19
N LYS A 438 8.81 7.36 -5.76
CA LYS A 438 8.77 7.61 -7.20
C LYS A 438 8.68 9.10 -7.49
N ASN A 439 9.19 9.49 -8.67
CA ASN A 439 9.07 10.84 -9.23
C ASN A 439 9.57 11.91 -8.23
N LEU A 440 10.82 11.76 -7.81
CA LEU A 440 11.48 12.69 -6.90
C LEU A 440 12.19 13.78 -7.71
N GLY A 441 11.89 15.04 -7.40
CA GLY A 441 12.68 16.17 -7.90
C GLY A 441 14.09 16.21 -7.29
N ASN A 442 14.80 17.32 -7.47
CA ASN A 442 16.11 17.52 -6.86
C ASN A 442 16.10 17.41 -5.32
N ILE A 443 16.95 16.55 -4.75
CA ILE A 443 17.24 16.43 -3.31
C ILE A 443 18.61 17.08 -3.06
N GLY A 444 18.65 18.33 -2.61
CA GLY A 444 19.86 19.15 -2.75
C GLY A 444 20.41 19.91 -1.54
N VAL A 445 21.65 20.39 -1.74
CA VAL A 445 22.48 21.34 -0.95
C VAL A 445 22.80 20.94 0.51
N ALA A 446 22.45 19.71 0.88
CA ALA A 446 22.67 19.16 2.21
C ALA A 446 24.15 18.84 2.47
N LYS A 447 24.60 18.78 3.73
CA LYS A 447 25.86 18.12 4.09
C LYS A 447 25.86 16.65 3.61
N TYR A 448 24.76 15.94 3.86
CA TYR A 448 24.54 14.57 3.39
C TYR A 448 23.20 14.47 2.64
N ALA A 449 23.22 13.92 1.43
CA ALA A 449 22.02 13.75 0.62
C ALA A 449 21.86 12.31 0.14
N GLY A 450 20.65 11.76 0.24
CA GLY A 450 20.34 10.46 -0.33
C GLY A 450 18.92 10.36 -0.89
N GLY A 451 18.68 9.48 -1.85
CA GLY A 451 17.33 9.31 -2.41
C GLY A 451 16.33 8.81 -1.37
N PHE A 452 16.76 7.98 -0.42
CA PHE A 452 15.95 7.52 0.71
C PHE A 452 16.23 8.38 1.95
N ALA A 453 17.49 8.45 2.38
CA ALA A 453 17.87 9.20 3.57
C ALA A 453 19.18 9.99 3.42
N GLY A 454 19.27 11.15 4.05
CA GLY A 454 20.54 11.89 4.11
C GLY A 454 21.58 11.15 4.94
N GLN A 455 21.17 10.71 6.14
CA GLN A 455 22.02 9.98 7.08
C GLN A 455 21.27 8.81 7.74
N ILE A 456 21.95 7.67 7.90
CA ILE A 456 21.46 6.49 8.61
C ILE A 456 22.51 6.08 9.66
N ASN A 457 22.12 5.98 10.94
CA ASN A 457 23.01 5.57 12.02
C ASN A 457 22.75 4.13 12.52
N GLY A 458 21.73 3.46 11.98
CA GLY A 458 21.30 2.13 12.37
C GLY A 458 19.95 1.76 11.75
N GLY A 459 19.62 0.46 11.75
CA GLY A 459 18.30 -0.05 11.39
C GLY A 459 18.31 -1.13 10.32
N ASP A 460 17.13 -1.70 10.07
CA ASP A 460 16.92 -2.77 9.09
C ASP A 460 16.02 -2.26 7.95
N PHE A 461 16.53 -2.30 6.73
CA PHE A 461 15.90 -1.79 5.52
C PHE A 461 15.68 -2.93 4.54
N SER A 462 14.43 -3.17 4.16
CA SER A 462 14.11 -4.28 3.28
C SER A 462 12.96 -4.03 2.32
N SER A 463 13.04 -4.63 1.13
CA SER A 463 12.01 -4.47 0.09
C SER A 463 11.70 -2.99 -0.20
N ILE A 464 12.72 -2.21 -0.59
CA ILE A 464 12.58 -0.78 -0.89
C ILE A 464 12.92 -0.51 -2.35
N ILE A 465 12.10 0.31 -3.02
CA ILE A 465 12.33 0.71 -4.42
C ILE A 465 12.30 2.24 -4.55
N LEU A 466 13.32 2.79 -5.19
CA LEU A 466 13.36 4.20 -5.60
C LEU A 466 13.45 4.26 -7.13
N SER A 467 12.63 5.10 -7.76
CA SER A 467 12.67 5.32 -9.21
C SER A 467 12.41 6.76 -9.61
N ASN A 468 12.94 7.18 -10.76
CA ASN A 468 12.73 8.50 -11.35
C ASN A 468 13.16 9.63 -10.41
N ILE A 469 14.47 9.73 -10.16
CA ILE A 469 15.05 10.80 -9.34
C ILE A 469 15.79 11.78 -10.25
N GLU A 470 15.38 13.05 -10.20
CA GLU A 470 16.00 14.10 -11.01
C GLU A 470 17.45 14.35 -10.59
N SER A 471 17.73 14.62 -9.32
CA SER A 471 19.11 14.79 -8.85
C SER A 471 19.25 14.67 -7.34
N ILE A 472 20.43 14.23 -6.90
CA ILE A 472 20.84 14.18 -5.51
C ILE A 472 22.14 14.96 -5.38
N TYR A 473 22.18 15.97 -4.51
CA TYR A 473 23.36 16.82 -4.30
C TYR A 473 23.71 16.94 -2.82
N GLY A 474 24.85 16.36 -2.43
CA GLY A 474 25.43 16.49 -1.09
C GLY A 474 26.71 17.32 -1.10
N LYS A 475 26.80 18.40 -0.32
CA LYS A 475 28.04 19.18 -0.15
C LYS A 475 29.21 18.32 0.30
N ASN A 476 28.98 17.34 1.18
CA ASN A 476 29.99 16.38 1.60
C ASN A 476 29.74 15.03 0.92
N ASN A 477 28.65 14.34 1.29
CA ASN A 477 28.38 12.99 0.78
C ASN A 477 27.02 12.90 0.08
N GLY A 478 26.98 12.17 -1.03
CA GLY A 478 25.77 11.97 -1.83
C GLY A 478 25.63 10.51 -2.26
N GLY A 479 24.46 9.91 -2.06
CA GLY A 479 24.20 8.53 -2.50
C GLY A 479 22.83 8.36 -3.13
N GLY A 480 22.66 7.45 -4.09
CA GLY A 480 21.33 7.21 -4.67
C GLY A 480 20.29 6.73 -3.66
N PHE A 481 20.71 6.00 -2.62
CA PHE A 481 19.88 5.61 -1.48
C PHE A 481 20.22 6.44 -0.23
N VAL A 482 21.49 6.48 0.19
CA VAL A 482 21.91 7.14 1.44
C VAL A 482 23.17 7.99 1.29
N GLY A 483 23.17 9.21 1.84
CA GLY A 483 24.36 10.06 1.82
C GLY A 483 25.50 9.54 2.69
N TYR A 484 25.20 9.24 3.95
CA TYR A 484 26.16 8.71 4.93
C TYR A 484 25.51 7.65 5.82
N THR A 485 26.11 6.47 5.92
CA THR A 485 25.60 5.38 6.76
C THR A 485 26.64 4.91 7.78
N THR A 486 26.19 4.64 9.00
CA THR A 486 27.00 4.14 10.11
C THR A 486 26.21 3.19 11.02
N GLY A 487 26.86 2.70 12.07
CA GLY A 487 26.29 1.81 13.09
C GLY A 487 25.93 0.42 12.55
N ASN A 488 25.11 -0.31 13.31
CA ASN A 488 24.59 -1.61 12.90
C ASN A 488 23.41 -1.40 11.96
N THR A 489 23.67 -1.55 10.65
CA THR A 489 22.67 -1.28 9.60
C THR A 489 22.63 -2.44 8.60
N THR A 490 21.42 -2.87 8.24
CA THR A 490 21.19 -3.92 7.23
C THR A 490 20.35 -3.39 6.09
N PHE A 491 20.81 -3.58 4.86
CA PHE A 491 20.04 -3.36 3.64
C PHE A 491 19.82 -4.70 2.93
N ASP A 492 18.56 -5.11 2.72
CA ASP A 492 18.22 -6.36 2.03
C ASP A 492 17.07 -6.19 1.04
N GLY A 493 17.32 -6.40 -0.25
CA GLY A 493 16.27 -6.30 -1.26
C GLY A 493 15.94 -4.85 -1.58
N ILE A 494 16.91 -4.13 -2.15
CA ILE A 494 16.76 -2.71 -2.49
C ILE A 494 16.96 -2.52 -4.00
N GLY A 495 16.04 -1.80 -4.65
CA GLY A 495 16.11 -1.45 -6.07
C GLY A 495 16.20 0.06 -6.28
N LEU A 496 17.16 0.51 -7.09
CA LEU A 496 17.27 1.90 -7.56
C LEU A 496 17.16 1.93 -9.09
N LYS A 497 16.36 2.84 -9.64
CA LYS A 497 16.20 3.00 -11.09
C LYS A 497 16.07 4.46 -11.53
N ASP A 498 16.55 4.78 -12.74
CA ASP A 498 16.29 6.06 -13.41
C ASP A 498 16.71 7.26 -12.55
N ILE A 499 17.99 7.30 -12.17
CA ILE A 499 18.58 8.42 -11.41
C ILE A 499 19.48 9.21 -12.34
N ARG A 500 19.13 10.48 -12.56
CA ARG A 500 19.87 11.32 -13.52
C ARG A 500 21.23 11.73 -12.98
N PHE A 501 21.25 12.34 -11.79
CA PHE A 501 22.46 12.91 -11.22
C PHE A 501 22.64 12.57 -9.75
N ILE A 502 23.80 12.04 -9.38
CA ILE A 502 24.22 11.92 -7.99
C ILE A 502 25.56 12.64 -7.85
N LYS A 503 25.57 13.73 -7.08
CA LYS A 503 26.72 14.62 -7.00
C LYS A 503 27.11 14.92 -5.57
N SER A 504 28.41 14.94 -5.27
CA SER A 504 28.88 15.47 -3.99
C SER A 504 30.26 16.10 -4.00
N GLY A 505 30.59 16.84 -2.94
CA GLY A 505 31.91 17.46 -2.79
C GLY A 505 33.01 16.51 -2.31
N ALA A 506 32.66 15.45 -1.58
CA ALA A 506 33.61 14.45 -1.07
C ALA A 506 33.31 13.05 -1.60
N PHE A 507 32.41 12.29 -0.96
CA PHE A 507 32.14 10.89 -1.34
C PHE A 507 30.80 10.74 -2.05
N THR A 508 30.79 10.10 -3.22
CA THR A 508 29.59 9.91 -4.04
C THR A 508 29.41 8.45 -4.43
N GLY A 509 28.23 7.88 -4.26
CA GLY A 509 27.95 6.52 -4.74
C GLY A 509 26.58 6.38 -5.38
N GLY A 510 26.43 5.43 -6.31
CA GLY A 510 25.11 5.13 -6.87
C GLY A 510 24.13 4.62 -5.83
N PHE A 511 24.59 4.00 -4.74
CA PHE A 511 23.80 3.62 -3.57
C PHE A 511 24.14 4.48 -2.35
N ALA A 512 25.39 4.45 -1.88
CA ALA A 512 25.81 5.15 -0.67
C ALA A 512 26.93 6.15 -0.94
N GLY A 513 26.85 7.37 -0.39
CA GLY A 513 27.99 8.28 -0.44
C GLY A 513 29.17 7.70 0.33
N MET A 514 28.99 7.43 1.62
CA MET A 514 30.03 6.84 2.47
C MET A 514 29.42 5.90 3.51
N THR A 515 30.12 4.80 3.80
CA THR A 515 29.75 3.82 4.84
C THR A 515 30.86 3.63 5.86
N GLN A 516 30.50 3.52 7.14
CA GLN A 516 31.40 3.25 8.26
C GLN A 516 30.79 2.28 9.28
N GLY A 517 31.60 1.44 9.93
CA GLY A 517 31.12 0.49 10.93
C GLY A 517 30.49 -0.78 10.35
N ASN A 518 29.70 -1.48 11.16
CA ASN A 518 29.11 -2.78 10.84
C ASN A 518 27.84 -2.65 9.97
N VAL A 519 28.05 -2.43 8.67
CA VAL A 519 26.97 -2.28 7.69
C VAL A 519 26.91 -3.47 6.76
N ILE A 520 25.74 -4.07 6.62
CA ILE A 520 25.47 -5.22 5.76
C ILE A 520 24.64 -4.76 4.58
N PHE A 521 25.12 -5.04 3.37
CA PHE A 521 24.41 -4.84 2.12
C PHE A 521 24.18 -6.19 1.48
N GLU A 522 22.92 -6.52 1.22
CA GLU A 522 22.51 -7.78 0.61
C GLU A 522 21.44 -7.53 -0.45
N ASN A 523 21.56 -8.23 -1.58
CA ASN A 523 20.50 -8.27 -2.60
C ASN A 523 20.09 -6.86 -3.05
N ILE A 524 21.01 -6.14 -3.69
CA ILE A 524 20.80 -4.75 -4.11
C ILE A 524 21.00 -4.61 -5.61
N VAL A 525 20.10 -3.90 -6.28
CA VAL A 525 20.20 -3.69 -7.72
C VAL A 525 20.01 -2.22 -8.10
N LEU A 526 20.93 -1.72 -8.93
CA LEU A 526 20.96 -0.37 -9.47
C LEU A 526 20.83 -0.46 -11.00
N ASN A 527 19.87 0.26 -11.58
CA ASN A 527 19.65 0.29 -13.03
C ASN A 527 19.54 1.73 -13.53
N ASP A 528 20.15 2.02 -14.66
CA ASP A 528 19.93 3.25 -15.43
C ASP A 528 20.29 4.52 -14.63
N LEU A 529 21.59 4.69 -14.36
CA LEU A 529 22.15 5.87 -13.70
C LEU A 529 22.93 6.70 -14.73
N GLU A 530 22.54 7.96 -14.95
CA GLU A 530 23.22 8.81 -15.95
C GLU A 530 24.60 9.27 -15.44
N GLU A 531 24.68 10.02 -14.33
CA GLU A 531 25.96 10.53 -13.84
C GLU A 531 26.13 10.46 -12.32
N ILE A 532 27.25 9.89 -11.90
CA ILE A 532 27.75 9.90 -10.52
C ILE A 532 29.04 10.72 -10.46
N SER A 533 29.08 11.77 -9.64
CA SER A 533 30.28 12.63 -9.57
C SER A 533 30.64 13.20 -8.20
N GLY A 534 31.92 13.11 -7.82
CA GLY A 534 32.47 13.80 -6.65
C GLY A 534 33.98 13.68 -6.51
N SER A 535 34.52 13.90 -5.31
CA SER A 535 35.98 13.76 -5.09
C SER A 535 36.41 12.30 -5.13
N HIS A 536 35.66 11.45 -4.44
CA HIS A 536 35.78 10.00 -4.50
C HIS A 536 34.42 9.43 -4.90
N ALA A 537 34.36 8.70 -6.01
CA ALA A 537 33.11 8.25 -6.58
C ALA A 537 33.13 6.76 -6.92
N GLY A 538 32.03 6.07 -6.60
CA GLY A 538 31.80 4.66 -6.94
C GLY A 538 30.45 4.47 -7.62
N GLY A 539 30.33 3.50 -8.53
CA GLY A 539 29.01 3.14 -9.07
C GLY A 539 28.06 2.63 -7.97
N PHE A 540 28.58 2.06 -6.90
CA PHE A 540 27.81 1.64 -5.73
C PHE A 540 28.06 2.56 -4.52
N VAL A 541 29.32 2.70 -4.09
CA VAL A 541 29.66 3.41 -2.85
C VAL A 541 30.85 4.37 -3.03
N GLY A 542 30.75 5.61 -2.57
CA GLY A 542 31.88 6.54 -2.68
C GLY A 542 33.07 6.12 -1.82
N GLY A 543 32.82 5.73 -0.57
CA GLY A 543 33.85 5.25 0.36
C GLY A 543 33.36 4.20 1.36
N VAL A 544 34.11 3.11 1.49
CA VAL A 544 33.97 2.09 2.55
C VAL A 544 35.13 2.28 3.52
N LEU A 545 34.87 2.91 4.67
CA LEU A 545 35.91 3.26 5.63
C LEU A 545 35.73 2.49 6.94
N ASN A 546 36.84 2.02 7.52
CA ASN A 546 36.82 1.39 8.83
C ASN A 546 36.67 2.41 9.96
N ASN A 547 36.04 1.95 11.04
CA ASN A 547 36.19 2.51 12.38
C ASN A 547 36.38 1.35 13.37
N GLU A 548 36.58 1.65 14.66
CA GLU A 548 36.78 0.64 15.70
C GLU A 548 35.57 -0.30 15.90
N ASN A 549 34.41 -0.01 15.30
CA ASN A 549 33.11 -0.61 15.62
C ASN A 549 32.59 -1.62 14.58
N GLY A 550 33.39 -2.01 13.58
CA GLY A 550 33.02 -3.09 12.64
C GLY A 550 33.51 -2.88 11.21
N ILE A 551 33.33 -3.91 10.38
CA ILE A 551 33.73 -3.97 8.97
C ILE A 551 32.46 -4.16 8.13
N ALA A 552 32.37 -3.47 6.99
CA ALA A 552 31.22 -3.61 6.09
C ALA A 552 31.23 -4.94 5.33
N SER A 553 30.06 -5.53 5.15
CA SER A 553 29.83 -6.75 4.34
C SER A 553 28.88 -6.43 3.19
N LEU A 554 29.34 -6.66 1.96
CA LEU A 554 28.63 -6.33 0.73
C LEU A 554 28.47 -7.58 -0.11
N SER A 555 27.23 -7.99 -0.36
CA SER A 555 26.97 -9.20 -1.14
C SER A 555 25.72 -9.19 -2.00
N ASN A 556 25.77 -9.93 -3.10
CA ASN A 556 24.67 -10.06 -4.08
C ASN A 556 24.24 -8.68 -4.60
N ILE A 557 25.18 -7.94 -5.18
CA ILE A 557 24.96 -6.58 -5.68
C ILE A 557 25.10 -6.56 -7.20
N VAL A 558 24.15 -5.95 -7.89
CA VAL A 558 24.16 -5.81 -9.34
C VAL A 558 24.02 -4.34 -9.73
N LEU A 559 24.91 -3.87 -10.61
CA LEU A 559 24.86 -2.54 -11.20
C LEU A 559 24.69 -2.69 -12.71
N ASN A 560 23.71 -2.00 -13.29
CA ASN A 560 23.42 -2.06 -14.71
C ASN A 560 23.27 -0.65 -15.28
N ASN A 561 23.86 -0.42 -16.45
CA ASN A 561 23.68 0.79 -17.26
C ASN A 561 24.04 2.05 -16.48
N ILE A 562 25.34 2.31 -16.33
CA ILE A 562 25.83 3.57 -15.78
C ILE A 562 26.55 4.31 -16.90
N GLU A 563 26.05 5.49 -17.29
CA GLU A 563 26.67 6.27 -18.38
C GLU A 563 28.02 6.85 -17.91
N SER A 564 28.07 7.54 -16.78
CA SER A 564 29.32 8.15 -16.31
C SER A 564 29.53 8.10 -14.80
N ILE A 565 30.71 7.63 -14.40
CA ILE A 565 31.25 7.80 -13.06
C ILE A 565 32.50 8.68 -13.18
N LYS A 566 32.47 9.86 -12.57
CA LYS A 566 33.55 10.83 -12.70
C LYS A 566 33.93 11.51 -11.40
N GLY A 567 35.13 12.07 -11.36
CA GLY A 567 35.55 12.85 -10.22
C GLY A 567 36.96 13.38 -10.32
N ILE A 568 37.53 13.75 -9.17
CA ILE A 568 38.85 14.39 -9.12
C ILE A 568 39.92 13.56 -8.38
N GLY A 569 39.54 12.62 -7.52
CA GLY A 569 40.44 11.82 -6.69
C GLY A 569 40.40 10.32 -7.01
N PHE A 570 39.66 9.54 -6.22
CA PHE A 570 39.58 8.08 -6.36
C PHE A 570 38.24 7.64 -6.94
N ILE A 571 38.27 7.05 -8.12
CA ILE A 571 37.07 6.71 -8.88
C ILE A 571 37.07 5.23 -9.21
N GLY A 572 35.95 4.54 -8.97
CA GLY A 572 35.79 3.16 -9.38
C GLY A 572 34.40 2.82 -9.88
N GLY A 573 34.29 1.75 -10.66
CA GLY A 573 32.98 1.28 -11.13
C GLY A 573 32.09 0.78 -10.01
N PHE A 574 32.66 0.28 -8.90
CA PHE A 574 31.93 -0.11 -7.70
C PHE A 574 32.16 0.88 -6.56
N ALA A 575 33.42 1.14 -6.21
CA ALA A 575 33.77 2.01 -5.10
C ALA A 575 34.82 3.07 -5.45
N GLY A 576 34.74 4.25 -4.84
CA GLY A 576 35.85 5.23 -4.95
C GLY A 576 37.04 4.79 -4.09
N TRP A 577 36.80 4.59 -2.81
CA TRP A 577 37.79 4.22 -1.81
C TRP A 577 37.30 3.07 -0.93
N ILE A 578 38.02 1.95 -0.93
CA ILE A 578 37.84 0.86 0.05
C ILE A 578 39.03 0.86 1.02
N ASN A 579 38.78 0.97 2.32
CA ASN A 579 39.79 0.77 3.37
C ASN A 579 39.86 -0.71 3.77
N ASP A 580 38.71 -1.32 4.01
CA ASP A 580 38.54 -2.73 4.35
C ASP A 580 37.09 -3.15 4.11
N GLY A 581 36.81 -4.45 4.08
CA GLY A 581 35.46 -4.97 3.81
C GLY A 581 35.45 -6.42 3.37
N THR A 582 34.24 -6.99 3.34
CA THR A 582 33.96 -8.23 2.60
C THR A 582 33.08 -7.91 1.41
N PHE A 583 33.53 -8.29 0.21
CA PHE A 583 32.87 -8.04 -1.06
C PHE A 583 32.68 -9.38 -1.76
N ASN A 584 31.43 -9.82 -1.91
CA ASN A 584 31.14 -11.15 -2.44
C ASN A 584 29.96 -11.13 -3.42
N ASN A 585 30.06 -11.80 -4.57
CA ASN A 585 28.95 -11.89 -5.53
C ASN A 585 28.50 -10.49 -6.02
N ILE A 586 29.39 -9.79 -6.71
CA ILE A 586 29.14 -8.43 -7.20
C ILE A 586 29.29 -8.40 -8.71
N ILE A 587 28.33 -7.77 -9.40
CA ILE A 587 28.28 -7.69 -10.85
C ILE A 587 28.12 -6.23 -11.29
N LEU A 588 29.02 -5.78 -12.16
CA LEU A 588 28.94 -4.49 -12.83
C LEU A 588 28.73 -4.75 -14.32
N ASN A 589 27.60 -4.31 -14.86
CA ASN A 589 27.26 -4.44 -16.28
C ASN A 589 27.12 -3.06 -16.92
N ASN A 590 27.69 -2.89 -18.12
CA ASN A 590 27.42 -1.76 -19.00
C ASN A 590 27.72 -0.41 -18.32
N ILE A 591 28.98 -0.21 -17.92
CA ILE A 591 29.45 1.11 -17.46
C ILE A 591 30.19 1.76 -18.62
N GLU A 592 29.63 2.81 -19.21
CA GLU A 592 30.21 3.45 -20.40
C GLU A 592 31.53 4.14 -20.07
N LYS A 593 31.61 4.90 -18.96
CA LYS A 593 32.82 5.64 -18.62
C LYS A 593 33.08 5.78 -17.13
N ILE A 594 34.31 5.46 -16.72
CA ILE A 594 34.88 5.66 -15.39
C ILE A 594 36.10 6.57 -15.53
N SER A 595 36.02 7.82 -15.10
CA SER A 595 37.06 8.79 -15.45
C SER A 595 37.40 9.86 -14.42
N VAL A 596 38.68 10.24 -14.38
CA VAL A 596 39.15 11.48 -13.75
C VAL A 596 39.75 12.40 -14.82
N SER A 597 39.35 13.67 -14.77
CA SER A 597 39.96 14.75 -15.55
C SER A 597 40.15 16.02 -14.70
N ALA A 598 41.13 16.00 -13.80
CA ALA A 598 41.36 17.09 -12.86
C ALA A 598 42.81 17.19 -12.36
N THR A 599 43.08 18.25 -11.59
CA THR A 599 44.30 18.42 -10.81
C THR A 599 44.03 18.03 -9.35
N HIS A 600 44.69 16.97 -8.86
CA HIS A 600 44.51 16.47 -7.49
C HIS A 600 45.81 15.84 -6.96
N LYS A 601 45.93 15.67 -5.63
CA LYS A 601 47.15 15.10 -5.03
C LYS A 601 47.40 13.66 -5.50
N TYR A 602 46.33 12.88 -5.55
CA TYR A 602 46.34 11.48 -5.95
C TYR A 602 45.15 11.23 -6.87
N ILE A 603 45.40 10.59 -8.01
CA ILE A 603 44.36 10.27 -8.99
C ILE A 603 44.41 8.77 -9.26
N PHE A 604 43.41 8.04 -8.77
CA PHE A 604 43.34 6.59 -8.95
C PHE A 604 42.00 6.21 -9.55
N THR A 605 42.04 5.45 -10.64
CA THR A 605 40.84 5.02 -11.35
C THR A 605 40.85 3.50 -11.54
N GLY A 606 39.80 2.81 -11.13
CA GLY A 606 39.70 1.36 -11.31
C GLY A 606 38.38 0.92 -11.90
N GLY A 607 38.34 -0.20 -12.61
CA GLY A 607 37.04 -0.75 -13.04
C GLY A 607 36.16 -1.14 -11.85
N PHE A 608 36.74 -1.62 -10.75
CA PHE A 608 36.03 -1.92 -9.50
C PHE A 608 36.24 -0.82 -8.47
N THR A 609 37.49 -0.50 -8.12
CA THR A 609 37.78 0.53 -7.12
C THR A 609 38.93 1.45 -7.48
N GLY A 610 38.82 2.74 -7.16
CA GLY A 610 39.95 3.66 -7.30
C GLY A 610 41.11 3.26 -6.37
N TYR A 611 40.78 3.03 -5.10
CA TYR A 611 41.73 2.60 -4.07
C TYR A 611 41.23 1.35 -3.35
N ALA A 612 42.05 0.30 -3.33
CA ALA A 612 41.77 -0.97 -2.66
C ALA A 612 42.67 -1.15 -1.42
N GLY A 613 42.03 -1.23 -0.25
CA GLY A 613 42.65 -1.55 1.02
C GLY A 613 42.57 -3.04 1.38
N ALA A 614 42.65 -3.35 2.67
CA ALA A 614 42.51 -4.72 3.18
C ALA A 614 41.14 -5.34 2.82
N GLY A 615 40.98 -6.63 3.11
CA GLY A 615 39.68 -7.29 3.03
C GLY A 615 39.59 -8.39 1.98
N THR A 616 38.40 -8.93 1.83
CA THR A 616 38.12 -10.07 0.95
C THR A 616 37.29 -9.64 -0.25
N TYR A 617 37.78 -9.94 -1.45
CA TYR A 617 37.17 -9.61 -2.72
C TYR A 617 36.93 -10.92 -3.48
N LYS A 618 35.66 -11.33 -3.55
CA LYS A 618 35.29 -12.67 -4.00
C LYS A 618 34.14 -12.65 -5.00
N ASN A 619 34.22 -13.48 -6.05
CA ASN A 619 33.13 -13.65 -7.02
C ASN A 619 32.65 -12.31 -7.59
N ILE A 620 33.57 -11.54 -8.17
CA ILE A 620 33.29 -10.20 -8.70
C ILE A 620 33.42 -10.24 -10.21
N ILE A 621 32.44 -9.68 -10.91
CA ILE A 621 32.37 -9.64 -12.36
C ILE A 621 32.22 -8.20 -12.82
N LEU A 622 33.15 -7.77 -13.68
CA LEU A 622 33.02 -6.55 -14.45
C LEU A 622 32.77 -6.97 -15.89
N ASN A 623 31.65 -6.52 -16.45
CA ASN A 623 31.17 -6.94 -17.75
C ASN A 623 30.79 -5.72 -18.59
N ASN A 624 31.37 -5.62 -19.79
CA ASN A 624 31.11 -4.53 -20.73
C ASN A 624 31.35 -3.15 -20.11
N ILE A 625 32.62 -2.87 -19.79
CA ILE A 625 33.07 -1.57 -19.29
C ILE A 625 33.73 -0.83 -20.43
N GLY A 626 33.30 0.39 -20.73
CA GLY A 626 33.88 1.20 -21.80
C GLY A 626 35.26 1.77 -21.44
N GLU A 627 35.32 3.07 -21.15
CA GLU A 627 36.59 3.74 -20.84
C GLU A 627 36.87 3.80 -19.33
N ILE A 628 38.04 3.32 -18.92
CA ILE A 628 38.65 3.54 -17.60
C ILE A 628 39.83 4.49 -17.77
N SER A 629 39.73 5.73 -17.28
CA SER A 629 40.78 6.74 -17.53
C SER A 629 41.16 7.60 -16.32
N ALA A 630 42.46 7.69 -16.04
CA ALA A 630 43.05 8.61 -15.05
C ALA A 630 43.87 9.70 -15.76
N ASN A 631 43.20 10.72 -16.30
CA ASN A 631 43.83 11.76 -17.12
C ASN A 631 43.92 13.08 -16.36
N GLY A 632 45.03 13.36 -15.69
CA GLY A 632 45.14 14.57 -14.89
C GLY A 632 46.57 15.04 -14.64
N THR A 633 46.70 16.04 -13.76
CA THR A 633 47.98 16.55 -13.27
C THR A 633 48.05 16.37 -11.76
N ALA A 634 49.11 15.75 -11.25
CA ALA A 634 49.32 15.64 -9.81
C ALA A 634 49.80 16.98 -9.25
N SER A 635 49.21 17.45 -8.13
CA SER A 635 49.47 18.79 -7.58
C SER A 635 50.78 18.95 -6.79
N LEU A 636 51.57 17.89 -6.58
CA LEU A 636 52.81 17.87 -5.76
C LEU A 636 53.91 16.98 -6.40
N ASP A 637 55.16 17.07 -5.90
CA ASP A 637 56.37 16.38 -6.42
C ASP A 637 56.27 14.83 -6.46
N GLU A 638 55.32 14.23 -5.73
CA GLU A 638 55.00 12.80 -5.81
C GLU A 638 53.85 12.53 -6.78
N LYS A 639 54.17 12.34 -8.06
CA LYS A 639 53.16 12.10 -9.11
C LYS A 639 52.57 10.69 -9.01
N SER A 640 51.33 10.55 -8.53
CA SER A 640 50.61 9.26 -8.49
C SER A 640 49.28 9.34 -9.25
N ILE A 641 49.29 8.92 -10.52
CA ILE A 641 48.14 8.93 -11.44
C ILE A 641 48.03 7.54 -12.09
N TYR A 642 47.13 6.71 -11.57
CA TYR A 642 47.09 5.28 -11.92
C TYR A 642 45.70 4.85 -12.38
N ALA A 643 45.66 4.00 -13.40
CA ALA A 643 44.44 3.31 -13.83
C ALA A 643 44.61 1.79 -13.85
N GLY A 644 43.60 1.04 -13.41
CA GLY A 644 43.61 -0.42 -13.50
C GLY A 644 42.27 -1.00 -13.92
N GLY A 645 42.26 -2.13 -14.63
CA GLY A 645 41.02 -2.80 -15.02
C GLY A 645 40.16 -3.24 -13.83
N PHE A 646 40.78 -3.56 -12.69
CA PHE A 646 40.11 -3.80 -11.41
C PHE A 646 40.35 -2.66 -10.42
N ALA A 647 41.61 -2.35 -10.08
CA ALA A 647 41.93 -1.30 -9.09
C ALA A 647 42.93 -0.26 -9.59
N GLY A 648 42.69 1.02 -9.28
CA GLY A 648 43.68 2.07 -9.57
C GLY A 648 44.95 1.90 -8.76
N ARG A 649 44.81 1.73 -7.44
CA ARG A 649 45.91 1.42 -6.52
C ARG A 649 45.51 0.38 -5.48
N ILE A 650 46.44 -0.50 -5.11
CA ILE A 650 46.32 -1.41 -3.96
C ILE A 650 47.30 -0.98 -2.87
N LYS A 651 46.81 -0.86 -1.63
CA LYS A 651 47.62 -0.69 -0.42
C LYS A 651 46.98 -1.42 0.76
N SER A 652 47.55 -2.55 1.15
CA SER A 652 47.53 -3.11 2.51
C SER A 652 48.13 -4.52 2.47
N ASP A 653 48.74 -4.95 3.57
CA ASP A 653 48.83 -6.37 3.88
C ASP A 653 47.44 -6.90 4.26
N GLY A 654 47.08 -8.10 3.82
CA GLY A 654 45.78 -8.72 4.14
C GLY A 654 44.67 -8.53 3.09
N ILE A 655 45.03 -8.22 1.84
CA ILE A 655 44.09 -8.26 0.72
C ILE A 655 43.98 -9.69 0.17
N ASN A 656 42.75 -10.17 -0.08
CA ASN A 656 42.49 -11.50 -0.63
C ASN A 656 41.55 -11.43 -1.82
N PHE A 657 42.04 -11.81 -2.99
CA PHE A 657 41.23 -11.90 -4.22
C PHE A 657 40.94 -13.36 -4.57
N SER A 658 39.67 -13.65 -4.86
CA SER A 658 39.23 -14.96 -5.31
C SER A 658 38.10 -14.89 -6.35
N ASN A 659 38.28 -15.52 -7.51
CA ASN A 659 37.28 -15.57 -8.57
C ASN A 659 36.85 -14.17 -9.05
N ILE A 660 37.81 -13.42 -9.57
CA ILE A 660 37.58 -12.10 -10.17
C ILE A 660 37.55 -12.24 -11.68
N VAL A 661 36.56 -11.62 -12.32
CA VAL A 661 36.34 -11.67 -13.76
C VAL A 661 36.32 -10.26 -14.31
N LEU A 662 37.17 -10.03 -15.31
CA LEU A 662 37.13 -8.83 -16.15
C LEU A 662 36.73 -9.26 -17.58
N ASN A 663 35.50 -8.94 -17.99
CA ASN A 663 34.94 -9.27 -19.30
C ASN A 663 34.66 -7.98 -20.10
N ASP A 664 35.22 -7.89 -21.31
CA ASP A 664 34.98 -6.80 -22.27
C ASP A 664 35.21 -5.40 -21.67
N ILE A 665 36.48 -5.06 -21.42
CA ILE A 665 36.91 -3.71 -21.04
C ILE A 665 37.53 -3.04 -22.27
N ASP A 666 36.87 -2.02 -22.84
CA ASP A 666 37.27 -1.41 -24.12
C ASP A 666 38.63 -0.70 -24.01
N LYS A 667 38.80 0.20 -23.03
CA LYS A 667 40.01 1.02 -22.92
C LYS A 667 40.41 1.32 -21.48
N ILE A 668 41.72 1.17 -21.19
CA ILE A 668 42.33 1.60 -19.92
C ILE A 668 43.47 2.58 -20.23
N SER A 669 43.45 3.77 -19.61
CA SER A 669 44.48 4.80 -19.82
C SER A 669 44.78 5.62 -18.56
N ALA A 670 46.02 6.10 -18.44
CA ALA A 670 46.43 6.98 -17.35
C ALA A 670 47.60 7.87 -17.75
N SER A 671 47.72 9.06 -17.14
CA SER A 671 48.87 9.97 -17.38
C SER A 671 50.23 9.38 -16.94
N ILE A 672 50.26 8.41 -16.02
CA ILE A 672 51.52 7.82 -15.51
C ILE A 672 51.56 6.30 -15.72
N ALA A 673 50.64 5.54 -15.14
CA ALA A 673 50.63 4.09 -15.31
C ALA A 673 49.22 3.52 -15.42
N ALA A 674 49.00 2.71 -16.46
CA ALA A 674 47.82 1.88 -16.64
C ALA A 674 48.21 0.41 -16.51
N GLY A 675 47.33 -0.41 -15.94
CA GLY A 675 47.53 -1.86 -15.83
C GLY A 675 46.25 -2.64 -16.11
N GLY A 676 46.39 -3.85 -16.68
CA GLY A 676 45.23 -4.69 -17.02
C GLY A 676 44.39 -5.08 -15.81
N PHE A 677 45.03 -5.35 -14.67
CA PHE A 677 44.34 -5.60 -13.39
C PHE A 677 44.45 -4.41 -12.45
N VAL A 678 45.68 -3.96 -12.17
CA VAL A 678 45.98 -2.95 -11.16
C VAL A 678 46.92 -1.91 -11.75
N GLY A 679 46.65 -0.62 -11.51
CA GLY A 679 47.52 0.47 -11.96
C GLY A 679 48.82 0.58 -11.16
N ASN A 680 48.74 0.44 -9.83
CA ASN A 680 49.90 0.42 -8.93
C ASN A 680 49.66 -0.43 -7.68
N ILE A 681 50.71 -1.12 -7.21
CA ILE A 681 50.75 -1.84 -5.93
C ILE A 681 51.78 -1.15 -5.04
N GLU A 682 51.40 -0.77 -3.82
CA GLU A 682 52.32 -0.12 -2.87
C GLU A 682 53.39 -1.12 -2.39
N ASN A 683 54.65 -0.69 -2.38
CA ASN A 683 55.81 -1.49 -1.99
C ASN A 683 55.59 -2.16 -0.63
N GLY A 684 55.74 -3.49 -0.58
CA GLY A 684 55.56 -4.30 0.64
C GLY A 684 54.21 -5.01 0.74
N SER A 685 53.21 -4.66 -0.08
CA SER A 685 51.90 -5.33 -0.05
C SER A 685 52.01 -6.77 -0.58
N ASN A 686 51.76 -7.76 0.28
CA ASN A 686 51.63 -9.16 -0.16
C ASN A 686 50.20 -9.42 -0.68
N ILE A 687 50.06 -9.66 -1.99
CA ILE A 687 48.77 -9.99 -2.59
C ILE A 687 48.62 -11.51 -2.66
N ALA A 688 47.74 -12.06 -1.82
CA ALA A 688 47.28 -13.44 -1.97
C ALA A 688 46.19 -13.50 -3.05
N ASN A 689 46.50 -14.13 -4.18
CA ASN A 689 45.58 -14.27 -5.31
C ASN A 689 45.33 -15.74 -5.63
N SER A 690 44.06 -16.09 -5.81
CA SER A 690 43.67 -17.33 -6.48
C SER A 690 42.60 -17.01 -7.54
N ASN A 691 42.75 -17.53 -8.76
CA ASN A 691 41.71 -17.51 -9.79
C ASN A 691 41.24 -16.09 -10.21
N ILE A 692 42.10 -15.36 -10.94
CA ILE A 692 41.73 -14.11 -11.63
C ILE A 692 41.63 -14.42 -13.13
N TYR A 693 40.50 -14.07 -13.75
CA TYR A 693 40.18 -14.40 -15.14
C TYR A 693 39.91 -13.13 -15.95
N PHE A 694 40.39 -13.12 -17.19
CA PHE A 694 40.12 -12.06 -18.16
C PHE A 694 39.52 -12.71 -19.40
N TYR A 695 38.46 -12.11 -19.93
CA TYR A 695 37.76 -12.54 -21.13
C TYR A 695 37.46 -11.31 -22.00
N GLY A 696 37.59 -11.43 -23.33
CA GLY A 696 37.36 -10.31 -24.24
C GLY A 696 38.61 -9.50 -24.63
N LEU A 697 38.42 -8.47 -25.48
CA LEU A 697 39.51 -7.64 -26.02
C LEU A 697 40.03 -6.65 -24.97
N LEU A 698 41.30 -6.78 -24.56
CA LEU A 698 42.04 -5.75 -23.81
C LEU A 698 42.92 -4.96 -24.78
N ASN A 699 42.42 -3.85 -25.30
CA ASN A 699 43.18 -3.00 -26.22
C ASN A 699 44.17 -2.08 -25.47
N SER A 700 45.33 -2.58 -25.03
CA SER A 700 46.47 -1.68 -24.79
C SER A 700 47.85 -2.33 -24.94
N SER A 701 48.70 -1.69 -25.74
CA SER A 701 50.08 -2.06 -26.03
C SER A 701 51.10 -1.60 -24.97
N SER A 702 50.65 -1.17 -23.79
CA SER A 702 51.48 -0.50 -22.78
C SER A 702 51.34 -1.03 -21.34
N ASN A 703 50.62 -2.13 -21.11
CA ASN A 703 50.39 -2.64 -19.76
C ASN A 703 51.52 -3.56 -19.26
N LYS A 704 52.07 -3.27 -18.08
CA LYS A 704 52.82 -4.26 -17.30
C LYS A 704 51.82 -5.28 -16.75
N ASN A 705 51.62 -6.38 -17.47
CA ASN A 705 50.78 -7.48 -17.02
C ASN A 705 51.50 -8.26 -15.91
N TYR A 706 51.13 -8.02 -14.65
CA TYR A 706 51.59 -8.80 -13.50
C TYR A 706 50.83 -10.15 -13.34
N ILE A 707 49.88 -10.46 -14.24
CA ILE A 707 49.01 -11.65 -14.18
C ILE A 707 48.85 -12.23 -15.60
N THR A 708 48.98 -13.55 -15.74
CA THR A 708 48.75 -14.31 -16.99
C THR A 708 47.24 -14.46 -17.27
N HIS A 709 46.79 -14.28 -18.52
CA HIS A 709 45.38 -14.39 -18.91
C HIS A 709 45.16 -15.29 -20.13
N ASN A 710 43.90 -15.69 -20.37
CA ASN A 710 43.48 -16.48 -21.54
C ASN A 710 43.13 -15.53 -22.70
N GLU A 711 43.67 -15.76 -23.89
CA GLU A 711 43.48 -14.88 -25.06
C GLU A 711 42.13 -15.10 -25.79
N ASN A 712 41.32 -16.08 -25.36
CA ASN A 712 40.04 -16.37 -25.99
C ASN A 712 38.96 -15.35 -25.60
N ILE A 713 38.42 -14.65 -26.60
CA ILE A 713 37.22 -13.81 -26.48
C ILE A 713 36.01 -14.74 -26.25
N LEU A 714 35.32 -14.60 -25.11
CA LEU A 714 34.07 -15.34 -24.83
C LEU A 714 32.86 -14.45 -25.15
N ASN A 715 31.86 -14.98 -25.84
CA ASN A 715 30.59 -14.29 -26.02
C ASN A 715 29.58 -14.81 -24.99
N LEU A 716 29.37 -14.07 -23.90
CA LEU A 716 28.48 -14.50 -22.81
C LEU A 716 27.01 -14.65 -23.22
N SER A 717 26.58 -14.13 -24.38
CA SER A 717 25.25 -14.41 -24.94
C SER A 717 25.09 -15.83 -25.50
N ASN A 718 26.21 -16.51 -25.77
CA ASN A 718 26.23 -17.90 -26.19
C ASN A 718 26.20 -18.81 -24.94
N THR A 719 25.27 -19.76 -24.89
CA THR A 719 25.12 -20.68 -23.76
C THR A 719 26.38 -21.51 -23.47
N THR A 720 27.14 -21.93 -24.49
CA THR A 720 28.36 -22.72 -24.31
C THR A 720 29.51 -21.89 -23.74
N ASP A 721 29.69 -20.67 -24.23
CA ASP A 721 30.68 -19.73 -23.71
C ASP A 721 30.33 -19.30 -22.29
N PHE A 722 29.05 -19.04 -22.02
CA PHE A 722 28.54 -18.76 -20.67
C PHE A 722 28.80 -19.94 -19.72
N GLN A 723 28.51 -21.17 -20.12
CA GLN A 723 28.80 -22.35 -19.27
C GLN A 723 30.30 -22.57 -19.08
N THR A 724 31.12 -22.28 -20.09
CA THR A 724 32.58 -22.28 -19.98
C THR A 724 33.05 -21.25 -18.96
N PHE A 725 32.48 -20.04 -19.02
CA PHE A 725 32.71 -18.96 -18.09
C PHE A 725 32.34 -19.35 -16.65
N ILE A 726 31.16 -19.93 -16.42
CA ILE A 726 30.72 -20.42 -15.09
C ILE A 726 31.67 -21.48 -14.54
N ASN A 727 32.01 -22.50 -15.35
CA ASN A 727 32.87 -23.60 -14.92
C ASN A 727 34.30 -23.13 -14.59
N GLN A 728 34.85 -22.20 -15.36
CA GLN A 728 36.19 -21.66 -15.13
C GLN A 728 36.21 -20.69 -13.96
N SER A 729 35.28 -19.72 -13.90
CA SER A 729 35.20 -18.76 -12.80
C SER A 729 34.84 -19.40 -11.46
N LYS A 730 34.14 -20.55 -11.48
CA LYS A 730 33.55 -21.22 -10.32
C LYS A 730 32.51 -20.37 -9.59
N ILE A 731 31.97 -19.34 -10.25
CA ILE A 731 30.88 -18.51 -9.73
C ILE A 731 29.56 -19.21 -10.08
N ALA A 732 28.79 -19.61 -9.08
CA ALA A 732 27.49 -20.27 -9.25
C ALA A 732 26.33 -19.28 -9.08
N GLY A 733 25.13 -19.65 -9.56
CA GLY A 733 23.90 -18.86 -9.37
C GLY A 733 23.76 -17.63 -10.27
N LEU A 734 24.47 -17.63 -11.40
CA LEU A 734 24.39 -16.58 -12.42
C LEU A 734 23.39 -16.96 -13.51
N GLU A 735 22.55 -16.01 -13.89
CA GLU A 735 21.70 -16.07 -15.08
C GLU A 735 22.14 -14.99 -16.07
N TYR A 736 22.27 -15.34 -17.35
CA TYR A 736 22.45 -14.37 -18.42
C TYR A 736 21.08 -14.02 -19.00
N LEU A 737 20.68 -12.75 -18.87
CA LEU A 737 19.39 -12.26 -19.33
C LEU A 737 19.60 -11.37 -20.56
N THR A 738 18.87 -11.66 -21.64
CA THR A 738 18.92 -10.87 -22.89
C THR A 738 17.70 -9.96 -22.96
N ASN A 739 17.93 -8.65 -23.04
CA ASN A 739 16.85 -7.69 -23.34
C ASN A 739 16.78 -7.51 -24.86
N THR A 740 15.76 -8.12 -25.49
CA THR A 740 15.55 -8.02 -26.94
C THR A 740 15.12 -6.62 -27.38
N SER A 741 14.60 -5.80 -26.46
CA SER A 741 14.08 -4.46 -26.71
C SER A 741 15.17 -3.39 -26.71
N THR A 742 16.20 -3.54 -25.87
CA THR A 742 17.29 -2.55 -25.70
C THR A 742 18.65 -3.05 -26.24
N SER A 743 18.75 -4.30 -26.67
CA SER A 743 20.01 -5.00 -27.00
C SER A 743 21.01 -5.12 -25.83
N ASN A 744 20.64 -4.66 -24.62
CA ASN A 744 21.48 -4.77 -23.44
C ASN A 744 21.28 -6.14 -22.80
N SER A 745 22.36 -6.91 -22.70
CA SER A 745 22.34 -8.20 -22.01
C SER A 745 23.10 -8.09 -20.69
N HIS A 746 22.56 -8.69 -19.64
CA HIS A 746 23.07 -8.52 -18.28
C HIS A 746 23.29 -9.86 -17.60
N LEU A 747 24.35 -9.92 -16.79
CA LEU A 747 24.51 -10.97 -15.80
C LEU A 747 23.70 -10.61 -14.56
N HIS A 748 22.93 -11.57 -14.06
CA HIS A 748 22.01 -11.39 -12.96
C HIS A 748 22.14 -12.52 -11.92
N MET A 749 21.93 -12.18 -10.65
CA MET A 749 21.77 -13.14 -9.56
C MET A 749 20.39 -12.95 -8.92
N ILE A 750 19.44 -13.85 -9.20
CA ILE A 750 18.09 -13.82 -8.63
C ILE A 750 17.83 -15.13 -7.91
N ASN A 751 17.24 -15.05 -6.72
CA ASN A 751 16.75 -16.22 -6.01
C ASN A 751 15.22 -16.28 -6.15
N GLY A 752 14.71 -17.24 -6.93
CA GLY A 752 13.26 -17.45 -7.06
C GLY A 752 12.47 -16.26 -7.65
N GLY A 753 13.09 -15.41 -8.48
CA GLY A 753 12.43 -14.28 -9.16
C GLY A 753 12.27 -12.99 -8.33
N LYS A 754 12.88 -12.91 -7.14
CA LYS A 754 12.77 -11.76 -6.21
C LYS A 754 14.15 -11.16 -5.87
N ILE A 755 14.17 -9.86 -5.52
CA ILE A 755 15.34 -9.26 -4.85
C ILE A 755 15.16 -9.40 -3.34
N GLY A 756 15.99 -10.19 -2.67
CA GLY A 756 16.01 -10.31 -1.21
C GLY A 756 15.61 -11.69 -0.69
N ASN A 757 15.46 -11.81 0.63
CA ASN A 757 15.08 -13.07 1.28
C ASN A 757 13.61 -13.49 1.03
N GLU A 758 13.16 -14.58 1.67
CA GLU A 758 11.79 -15.13 1.53
C GLU A 758 10.66 -14.14 1.85
N LYS A 759 10.93 -13.14 2.72
CA LYS A 759 10.00 -12.06 3.09
C LYS A 759 9.96 -10.95 2.06
N SER A 760 10.87 -10.96 1.09
CA SER A 760 10.88 -9.96 0.03
C SER A 760 9.59 -10.03 -0.77
N LYS A 761 9.01 -8.85 -0.93
CA LYS A 761 7.83 -8.62 -1.76
C LYS A 761 8.18 -8.04 -3.13
N ILE A 762 9.46 -7.72 -3.37
CA ILE A 762 9.91 -7.18 -4.65
C ILE A 762 10.01 -8.29 -5.68
N THR A 763 9.35 -8.09 -6.80
CA THR A 763 9.37 -9.01 -7.95
C THR A 763 10.24 -8.44 -9.06
N PHE A 764 11.00 -9.32 -9.72
CA PHE A 764 11.73 -8.97 -10.93
C PHE A 764 10.83 -9.15 -12.14
N ASP A 765 10.59 -8.05 -12.84
CA ASP A 765 9.96 -8.03 -14.15
C ASP A 765 11.02 -8.28 -15.21
N LYS A 766 11.02 -9.50 -15.76
CA LYS A 766 11.98 -9.94 -16.77
C LYS A 766 11.83 -9.21 -18.11
N ASP A 767 10.63 -8.77 -18.44
CA ASP A 767 10.33 -8.17 -19.74
C ASP A 767 10.76 -6.71 -19.75
N ASN A 768 10.50 -6.00 -18.64
CA ASN A 768 10.88 -4.60 -18.48
C ASN A 768 12.25 -4.41 -17.81
N PHE A 769 12.88 -5.48 -17.32
CA PHE A 769 14.13 -5.44 -16.55
C PHE A 769 14.03 -4.50 -15.34
N THR A 770 12.85 -4.45 -14.73
CA THR A 770 12.55 -3.58 -13.59
C THR A 770 12.16 -4.38 -12.36
N TYR A 771 12.17 -3.69 -11.23
CA TYR A 771 11.70 -4.27 -9.96
C TYR A 771 10.43 -3.57 -9.53
N ASN A 772 9.46 -4.36 -9.06
CA ASN A 772 8.16 -3.86 -8.66
C ASN A 772 7.85 -4.28 -7.23
N THR A 773 7.38 -3.32 -6.43
CA THR A 773 6.68 -3.61 -5.18
C THR A 773 5.26 -4.09 -5.50
N PRO A 774 4.63 -4.89 -4.62
CA PRO A 774 3.19 -5.12 -4.73
C PRO A 774 2.48 -3.78 -4.62
N LYS A 775 1.42 -3.58 -5.40
CA LYS A 775 0.55 -2.41 -5.20
C LYS A 775 0.07 -2.41 -3.75
N ILE A 776 0.18 -1.26 -3.09
CA ILE A 776 -0.60 -1.01 -1.87
C ILE A 776 -2.05 -1.08 -2.35
N SER A 777 -2.83 -2.03 -1.83
CA SER A 777 -4.20 -2.24 -2.27
C SER A 777 -4.97 -0.92 -2.13
N GLU A 778 -5.51 -0.40 -3.22
CA GLU A 778 -6.56 0.62 -3.16
C GLU A 778 -7.70 0.02 -2.33
N VAL A 779 -8.04 0.66 -1.22
CA VAL A 779 -9.32 0.41 -0.57
C VAL A 779 -10.33 1.15 -1.41
N ASP A 780 -11.22 0.41 -2.07
CA ASP A 780 -12.36 1.00 -2.75
C ASP A 780 -13.02 2.03 -1.81
N PRO A 781 -13.56 3.16 -2.30
CA PRO A 781 -14.16 4.21 -1.48
C PRO A 781 -15.30 3.74 -0.55
N ASP A 782 -15.71 2.46 -0.64
CA ASP A 782 -16.68 1.77 0.20
C ASP A 782 -16.07 0.90 1.32
N GLY A 783 -14.74 0.86 1.47
CA GLY A 783 -14.05 0.11 2.52
C GLY A 783 -13.80 -1.38 2.20
N SER A 784 -13.89 -1.82 0.94
CA SER A 784 -13.77 -3.25 0.60
C SER A 784 -12.33 -3.79 0.38
N GLY A 785 -11.28 -3.00 0.62
CA GLY A 785 -9.88 -3.44 0.54
C GLY A 785 -9.34 -4.07 1.83
N SER A 786 -8.79 -5.29 1.76
CA SER A 786 -8.25 -6.00 2.93
C SER A 786 -6.87 -5.50 3.37
N SER A 787 -6.77 -4.81 4.50
CA SER A 787 -5.50 -4.54 5.19
C SER A 787 -5.15 -5.67 6.17
N SER A 788 -3.98 -6.28 6.02
CA SER A 788 -3.42 -7.20 7.04
C SER A 788 -2.56 -6.42 8.04
N SER A 789 -2.75 -6.67 9.34
CA SER A 789 -1.83 -6.25 10.42
C SER A 789 -1.48 -7.46 11.32
N PRO A 790 -0.39 -7.37 12.12
CA PRO A 790 0.79 -8.23 12.05
C PRO A 790 0.68 -9.53 12.86
N THR A 791 1.51 -10.51 12.47
CA THR A 791 1.64 -11.83 13.09
C THR A 791 2.48 -11.84 14.36
N VAL A 792 2.08 -12.65 15.35
CA VAL A 792 2.92 -13.17 16.44
C VAL A 792 3.03 -14.70 16.26
N PRO A 793 4.23 -15.31 16.38
CA PRO A 793 4.45 -16.71 16.03
C PRO A 793 3.91 -17.67 17.11
N ASN A 794 3.36 -18.81 16.70
CA ASN A 794 3.38 -20.03 17.53
C ASN A 794 3.24 -21.27 16.63
N GLU A 795 4.18 -22.19 16.85
CA GLU A 795 4.33 -23.50 16.22
C GLU A 795 3.12 -24.40 16.50
N GLY A 796 2.79 -25.27 15.53
CA GLY A 796 1.83 -26.36 15.69
C GLY A 796 1.23 -26.81 14.36
N GLU A 797 1.83 -27.81 13.72
CA GLU A 797 1.27 -28.51 12.57
C GLU A 797 -0.14 -29.04 12.89
N LEU A 798 -1.14 -28.68 12.09
CA LEU A 798 -2.44 -29.36 12.06
C LEU A 798 -2.48 -30.26 10.83
N SER A 799 -2.53 -31.57 11.07
CA SER A 799 -2.67 -32.60 10.06
C SER A 799 -4.07 -32.57 9.40
N SER A 800 -4.11 -32.98 8.13
CA SER A 800 -5.29 -32.97 7.25
C SER A 800 -6.46 -33.80 7.79
N ILE A 801 -7.64 -33.18 7.91
CA ILE A 801 -8.93 -33.84 8.13
C ILE A 801 -9.44 -34.40 6.79
N THR A 802 -9.96 -35.64 6.79
CA THR A 802 -10.59 -36.27 5.62
C THR A 802 -12.10 -36.40 5.88
N LEU A 803 -12.94 -36.03 4.91
CA LEU A 803 -14.41 -36.10 4.98
C LEU A 803 -14.91 -37.35 4.24
N GLU A 804 -15.88 -38.07 4.80
CA GLU A 804 -16.49 -39.28 4.22
C GLU A 804 -17.98 -39.09 3.89
N GLN A 805 -18.55 -40.00 3.09
CA GLN A 805 -19.92 -39.89 2.56
C GLN A 805 -21.00 -39.82 3.65
N SER A 806 -20.73 -40.38 4.84
CA SER A 806 -21.63 -40.27 6.00
C SER A 806 -21.73 -38.87 6.59
N ASP A 807 -20.85 -37.95 6.18
CA ASP A 807 -20.80 -36.58 6.69
C ASP A 807 -21.84 -35.67 5.99
N PHE A 808 -22.59 -36.19 5.01
CA PHE A 808 -23.61 -35.46 4.26
C PHE A 808 -24.95 -36.22 4.22
N GLU A 809 -26.06 -35.50 4.39
CA GLU A 809 -27.40 -36.07 4.19
C GLU A 809 -27.82 -36.04 2.71
N ASP A 810 -28.18 -37.20 2.16
CA ASP A 810 -28.53 -37.39 0.74
C ASP A 810 -29.64 -36.46 0.23
N GLU A 811 -30.60 -36.09 1.09
CA GLU A 811 -31.69 -35.15 0.75
C GLU A 811 -31.19 -33.72 0.52
N ILE A 812 -30.17 -33.29 1.27
CA ILE A 812 -29.54 -31.98 1.11
C ILE A 812 -28.72 -31.97 -0.17
N LEU A 813 -28.00 -33.06 -0.47
CA LEU A 813 -27.21 -33.18 -1.70
C LEU A 813 -28.10 -33.16 -2.96
N LYS A 814 -29.25 -33.85 -2.92
CA LYS A 814 -30.25 -33.82 -4.01
C LYS A 814 -30.84 -32.44 -4.22
N THR A 815 -31.16 -31.74 -3.13
CA THR A 815 -31.73 -30.39 -3.18
C THR A 815 -30.71 -29.39 -3.75
N ILE A 816 -29.43 -29.50 -3.39
CA ILE A 816 -28.35 -28.68 -3.94
C ILE A 816 -28.17 -28.95 -5.45
N ILE A 817 -28.23 -30.21 -5.89
CA ILE A 817 -28.12 -30.58 -7.31
C ILE A 817 -29.32 -30.07 -8.12
N ASP A 818 -30.54 -30.22 -7.60
CA ASP A 818 -31.76 -29.75 -8.27
C ASP A 818 -31.82 -28.21 -8.35
N GLU A 819 -31.23 -27.51 -7.38
CA GLU A 819 -31.09 -26.05 -7.37
C GLU A 819 -30.03 -25.55 -8.37
N ILE A 820 -28.92 -26.27 -8.52
CA ILE A 820 -27.88 -25.97 -9.52
C ILE A 820 -28.40 -26.17 -10.96
N LEU A 821 -29.32 -27.11 -11.17
CA LEU A 821 -29.82 -27.47 -12.51
C LEU A 821 -31.06 -26.66 -12.97
N ASN A 822 -31.78 -26.01 -12.05
CA ASN A 822 -33.07 -25.37 -12.36
C ASN A 822 -33.09 -23.84 -12.38
N GLU A 823 -32.02 -23.14 -12.05
CA GLU A 823 -32.00 -21.68 -12.17
C GLU A 823 -30.76 -21.23 -12.96
N ASP A 824 -31.05 -20.64 -14.13
CA ASP A 824 -30.21 -19.87 -15.05
C ASP A 824 -28.75 -19.81 -14.67
N TYR A 825 -27.83 -20.46 -15.41
CA TYR A 825 -26.47 -20.00 -15.79
C TYR A 825 -25.66 -21.13 -16.43
N VAL A 826 -25.54 -21.20 -17.76
CA VAL A 826 -24.40 -21.90 -18.38
C VAL A 826 -24.08 -21.29 -19.76
N LEU A 827 -22.97 -20.56 -19.84
CA LEU A 827 -22.24 -20.32 -21.08
C LEU A 827 -21.15 -21.41 -21.15
N ASN A 828 -21.21 -22.26 -22.18
CA ASN A 828 -20.30 -23.40 -22.34
C ASN A 828 -19.03 -22.96 -23.10
N ILE A 829 -17.88 -22.96 -22.43
CA ILE A 829 -16.59 -22.46 -22.95
C ILE A 829 -15.75 -23.57 -23.59
N ASP A 830 -16.13 -24.83 -23.42
CA ASP A 830 -15.29 -25.98 -23.81
C ASP A 830 -15.45 -26.40 -25.27
N SER A 831 -16.26 -25.65 -26.02
CA SER A 831 -16.25 -25.68 -27.48
C SER A 831 -15.40 -24.57 -28.10
N ILE A 832 -14.80 -23.69 -27.28
CA ILE A 832 -13.92 -22.61 -27.74
C ILE A 832 -12.49 -23.15 -27.87
N ASP A 833 -12.07 -23.39 -29.10
CA ASP A 833 -10.69 -23.66 -29.47
C ASP A 833 -9.85 -22.38 -29.29
N PHE A 834 -9.37 -22.14 -28.05
CA PHE A 834 -8.57 -20.96 -27.67
C PHE A 834 -7.30 -20.78 -28.49
N ASN A 835 -6.83 -21.82 -29.18
CA ASN A 835 -5.68 -21.73 -30.08
C ASN A 835 -5.98 -20.98 -31.39
N LYS A 836 -7.23 -20.55 -31.61
CA LYS A 836 -7.67 -19.72 -32.76
C LYS A 836 -7.97 -18.26 -32.41
N PHE A 837 -7.79 -17.86 -31.15
CA PHE A 837 -8.01 -16.50 -30.66
C PHE A 837 -6.65 -15.83 -30.49
N ASN A 838 -6.48 -14.62 -31.03
CA ASN A 838 -5.27 -13.83 -30.75
C ASN A 838 -5.45 -13.01 -29.47
N GLU A 839 -4.37 -12.41 -28.94
CA GLU A 839 -4.43 -11.57 -27.73
C GLU A 839 -5.52 -10.48 -27.77
N GLY A 840 -5.89 -10.02 -28.99
CA GLY A 840 -6.97 -9.06 -29.19
C GLY A 840 -8.36 -9.62 -28.90
N ASP A 841 -8.63 -10.88 -29.21
CA ASP A 841 -9.93 -11.49 -28.94
C ASP A 841 -10.11 -11.81 -27.43
N VAL A 842 -9.01 -12.12 -26.73
CA VAL A 842 -8.99 -12.32 -25.27
C VAL A 842 -9.23 -11.00 -24.52
N ALA A 843 -8.67 -9.90 -25.01
CA ALA A 843 -8.88 -8.56 -24.46
C ALA A 843 -10.35 -8.08 -24.59
N ILE A 844 -11.05 -8.46 -25.66
CA ILE A 844 -12.47 -8.12 -25.86
C ILE A 844 -13.36 -8.89 -24.87
N LEU A 845 -13.08 -10.17 -24.61
CA LEU A 845 -13.78 -10.96 -23.59
C LEU A 845 -13.55 -10.38 -22.18
N LEU A 846 -12.31 -10.00 -21.87
CA LEU A 846 -11.97 -9.31 -20.62
C LEU A 846 -12.66 -7.95 -20.53
N TYR A 847 -12.74 -7.17 -21.61
CA TYR A 847 -13.43 -5.88 -21.66
C TYR A 847 -14.96 -6.03 -21.45
N LEU A 848 -15.59 -7.04 -22.04
CA LEU A 848 -17.02 -7.35 -21.83
C LEU A 848 -17.30 -7.80 -20.38
N LEU A 849 -16.38 -8.56 -19.77
CA LEU A 849 -16.43 -8.93 -18.34
C LEU A 849 -16.13 -7.76 -17.39
N LYS A 850 -15.37 -6.75 -17.84
CA LYS A 850 -15.02 -5.56 -17.06
C LYS A 850 -16.09 -4.47 -17.13
N ASN A 851 -16.81 -4.36 -18.25
CA ASN A 851 -17.79 -3.29 -18.50
C ASN A 851 -19.26 -3.74 -18.47
N THR A 852 -19.52 -5.01 -18.15
CA THR A 852 -20.88 -5.43 -17.78
C THR A 852 -21.22 -4.86 -16.41
N SER A 853 -22.17 -3.92 -16.37
CA SER A 853 -22.73 -3.35 -15.13
C SER A 853 -23.63 -4.33 -14.36
N ASP A 854 -23.95 -5.48 -14.97
CA ASP A 854 -24.73 -6.55 -14.36
C ASP A 854 -23.82 -7.49 -13.55
N LYS A 855 -23.67 -7.15 -12.26
CA LYS A 855 -22.88 -7.91 -11.28
C LYS A 855 -23.36 -9.36 -11.14
N LYS A 856 -24.65 -9.65 -11.42
CA LYS A 856 -25.21 -11.01 -11.38
C LYS A 856 -24.73 -11.86 -12.55
N LEU A 857 -24.76 -11.31 -13.77
CA LEU A 857 -24.29 -12.01 -14.97
C LEU A 857 -22.79 -12.33 -14.90
N LYS A 858 -21.99 -11.44 -14.30
CA LYS A 858 -20.55 -11.63 -14.13
C LYS A 858 -20.21 -12.73 -13.13
N GLU A 859 -20.85 -12.70 -11.96
CA GLU A 859 -20.60 -13.66 -10.90
C GLU A 859 -21.03 -15.06 -11.29
N SER A 860 -22.09 -15.14 -12.09
CA SER A 860 -22.56 -16.42 -12.55
C SER A 860 -21.76 -17.04 -13.66
N LEU A 861 -21.26 -16.24 -14.61
CA LEU A 861 -20.34 -16.69 -15.65
C LEU A 861 -19.09 -17.30 -15.02
N LYS A 862 -18.61 -16.71 -13.93
CA LYS A 862 -17.49 -17.21 -13.14
C LYS A 862 -17.84 -18.53 -12.44
N GLN A 863 -18.98 -18.60 -11.74
CA GLN A 863 -19.42 -19.80 -11.02
C GLN A 863 -19.68 -20.99 -11.96
N SER A 864 -20.29 -20.75 -13.13
CA SER A 864 -20.48 -21.79 -14.16
C SER A 864 -19.14 -22.34 -14.69
N LEU A 865 -18.12 -21.48 -14.79
CA LEU A 865 -16.78 -21.86 -15.26
C LEU A 865 -16.02 -22.70 -14.24
N GLU A 866 -16.10 -22.31 -12.97
CA GLU A 866 -15.49 -23.03 -11.85
C GLU A 866 -16.15 -24.40 -11.66
N PHE A 867 -17.48 -24.47 -11.74
CA PHE A 867 -18.23 -25.73 -11.67
C PHE A 867 -17.90 -26.66 -12.84
N TYR A 868 -17.84 -26.16 -14.07
CA TYR A 868 -17.49 -26.97 -15.25
C TYR A 868 -16.08 -27.56 -15.14
N THR A 869 -15.12 -26.71 -14.74
CA THR A 869 -13.71 -27.09 -14.57
C THR A 869 -13.59 -28.24 -13.58
N GLU A 870 -14.38 -28.20 -12.51
CA GLU A 870 -14.38 -29.25 -11.49
C GLU A 870 -15.18 -30.49 -11.89
N PHE A 871 -16.31 -30.33 -12.58
CA PHE A 871 -17.12 -31.43 -13.10
C PHE A 871 -16.31 -32.31 -14.08
N ASN A 872 -15.50 -31.71 -14.95
CA ASN A 872 -14.73 -32.46 -15.98
C ASN A 872 -13.35 -32.97 -15.54
N LYS A 873 -12.91 -32.68 -14.31
CA LYS A 873 -11.72 -33.34 -13.71
C LYS A 873 -11.93 -34.83 -13.42
N GLY A 874 -13.11 -35.37 -13.72
CA GLY A 874 -13.39 -36.80 -13.82
C GLY A 874 -14.09 -37.39 -12.60
N GLY A 875 -13.82 -36.88 -11.39
CA GLY A 875 -14.44 -37.41 -10.16
C GLY A 875 -15.96 -37.20 -10.10
N LEU A 876 -16.41 -35.95 -10.26
CA LEU A 876 -17.83 -35.60 -10.15
C LEU A 876 -18.67 -36.15 -11.32
N LYS A 877 -18.15 -36.07 -12.55
CA LYS A 877 -18.83 -36.60 -13.74
C LYS A 877 -19.08 -38.09 -13.68
N THR A 878 -18.10 -38.86 -13.17
CA THR A 878 -18.23 -40.31 -13.02
C THR A 878 -19.28 -40.68 -11.97
N GLU A 879 -19.38 -39.94 -10.86
CA GLU A 879 -20.43 -40.15 -9.86
C GLU A 879 -21.80 -39.67 -10.33
N PHE A 880 -21.88 -38.60 -11.12
CA PHE A 880 -23.14 -38.14 -11.71
C PHE A 880 -23.71 -39.15 -12.72
N GLU A 881 -22.86 -39.76 -13.55
CA GLU A 881 -23.23 -40.86 -14.45
C GLU A 881 -23.70 -42.11 -13.68
N LYS A 882 -23.09 -42.43 -12.53
CA LYS A 882 -23.54 -43.51 -11.64
C LYS A 882 -24.88 -43.22 -10.97
N TRP A 883 -25.11 -41.99 -10.52
CA TRP A 883 -26.30 -41.64 -9.74
C TRP A 883 -27.56 -41.47 -10.60
N TYR A 884 -27.42 -41.01 -11.85
CA TYR A 884 -28.56 -40.62 -12.68
C TYR A 884 -28.62 -41.25 -14.07
N GLY A 885 -27.65 -42.10 -14.45
CA GLY A 885 -27.62 -42.77 -15.76
C GLY A 885 -28.81 -43.71 -16.03
N SER A 886 -29.60 -44.05 -15.00
CA SER A 886 -30.81 -44.87 -15.10
C SER A 886 -32.11 -44.06 -15.24
N ASP A 887 -32.09 -42.72 -15.06
CA ASP A 887 -33.26 -41.84 -15.18
C ASP A 887 -33.21 -41.01 -16.48
N GLU A 888 -33.79 -41.59 -17.54
CA GLU A 888 -33.70 -41.13 -18.93
C GLU A 888 -34.27 -39.71 -19.16
N SER A 889 -35.17 -39.25 -18.29
CA SER A 889 -35.89 -37.97 -18.44
C SER A 889 -35.04 -36.76 -18.02
N THR A 890 -34.35 -36.89 -16.90
CA THR A 890 -33.43 -35.87 -16.35
C THR A 890 -32.18 -35.75 -17.23
N TYR A 891 -31.69 -36.88 -17.75
CA TYR A 891 -30.57 -36.90 -18.69
C TYR A 891 -30.90 -36.22 -20.03
N LYS A 892 -32.06 -36.55 -20.64
CA LYS A 892 -32.50 -35.94 -21.92
C LYS A 892 -32.80 -34.44 -21.81
N THR A 893 -33.39 -33.98 -20.72
CA THR A 893 -33.72 -32.56 -20.51
C THR A 893 -32.46 -31.70 -20.38
N SER A 894 -31.47 -32.21 -19.65
CA SER A 894 -30.14 -31.60 -19.56
C SER A 894 -29.43 -31.55 -20.92
N MET A 895 -29.62 -32.58 -21.75
CA MET A 895 -28.98 -32.65 -23.07
C MET A 895 -29.66 -31.78 -24.15
N GLY A 896 -30.96 -31.51 -24.01
CA GLY A 896 -31.68 -30.57 -24.89
C GLY A 896 -31.27 -29.11 -24.69
N LYS A 897 -31.00 -28.69 -23.43
CA LYS A 897 -30.55 -27.33 -23.11
C LYS A 897 -29.15 -27.01 -23.65
N TYR A 898 -28.30 -28.02 -23.82
CA TYR A 898 -26.97 -27.90 -24.44
C TYR A 898 -27.02 -27.47 -25.92
N ASN A 899 -27.99 -27.93 -26.70
CA ASN A 899 -28.08 -27.61 -28.13
C ASN A 899 -28.49 -26.14 -28.40
N TYR A 900 -29.33 -25.55 -27.55
CA TYR A 900 -29.73 -24.15 -27.62
C TYR A 900 -28.56 -23.18 -27.36
N ILE A 901 -27.62 -23.59 -26.50
CA ILE A 901 -26.42 -22.81 -26.17
C ILE A 901 -25.47 -22.74 -27.37
N ILE A 902 -25.35 -23.83 -28.15
CA ILE A 902 -24.51 -23.88 -29.35
C ILE A 902 -24.99 -22.88 -30.42
N GLU A 903 -26.31 -22.77 -30.64
CA GLU A 903 -26.86 -21.82 -31.62
C GLU A 903 -26.66 -20.36 -31.19
N SER A 904 -26.82 -20.06 -29.89
CA SER A 904 -26.63 -18.70 -29.37
C SER A 904 -25.18 -18.21 -29.46
N LEU A 905 -24.21 -19.13 -29.32
CA LEU A 905 -22.78 -18.86 -29.50
C LEU A 905 -22.42 -18.54 -30.96
N ALA A 906 -23.08 -19.19 -31.93
CA ALA A 906 -22.85 -18.91 -33.35
C ALA A 906 -23.27 -17.47 -33.72
N ASN A 907 -24.40 -17.02 -33.20
CA ASN A 907 -24.92 -15.67 -33.46
C ASN A 907 -24.05 -14.57 -32.81
N LEU A 908 -23.55 -14.81 -31.59
CA LEU A 908 -22.64 -13.87 -30.92
C LEU A 908 -21.31 -13.73 -31.67
N LYS A 909 -20.78 -14.86 -32.19
CA LYS A 909 -19.56 -14.88 -32.99
C LYS A 909 -19.73 -14.10 -34.29
N GLU A 910 -20.90 -14.15 -34.90
CA GLU A 910 -21.23 -13.36 -36.08
C GLU A 910 -21.19 -11.87 -35.76
N TYR A 911 -21.92 -11.44 -34.72
CA TYR A 911 -21.99 -10.03 -34.29
C TYR A 911 -20.62 -9.42 -33.95
N VAL A 912 -19.76 -10.16 -33.24
CA VAL A 912 -18.40 -9.71 -32.90
C VAL A 912 -17.56 -9.49 -34.15
N ASN A 913 -17.66 -10.38 -35.14
CA ASN A 913 -16.83 -10.31 -36.34
C ASN A 913 -17.35 -9.31 -37.38
N THR A 914 -18.67 -9.16 -37.51
CA THR A 914 -19.27 -8.32 -38.55
C THR A 914 -19.49 -6.87 -38.13
N THR A 915 -19.61 -6.61 -36.82
CA THR A 915 -19.99 -5.29 -36.30
C THR A 915 -18.91 -4.69 -35.41
N LEU A 916 -18.51 -5.40 -34.35
CA LEU A 916 -17.62 -4.83 -33.34
C LEU A 916 -16.15 -4.72 -33.80
N LYS A 917 -15.64 -5.71 -34.54
CA LYS A 917 -14.27 -5.66 -35.09
C LYS A 917 -14.03 -4.48 -36.04
N PRO A 918 -14.89 -4.23 -37.05
CA PRO A 918 -14.76 -3.07 -37.92
C PRO A 918 -14.79 -1.73 -37.18
N GLU A 919 -15.67 -1.57 -36.19
CA GLU A 919 -15.75 -0.33 -35.39
C GLU A 919 -14.51 -0.11 -34.52
N LEU A 920 -13.98 -1.18 -33.92
CA LEU A 920 -12.76 -1.11 -33.10
C LEU A 920 -11.51 -0.77 -33.93
N GLU A 921 -11.40 -1.29 -35.16
CA GLU A 921 -10.34 -0.90 -36.09
C GLU A 921 -10.44 0.58 -36.48
N SER A 922 -11.67 1.07 -36.71
CA SER A 922 -11.91 2.49 -36.99
C SER A 922 -11.44 3.37 -35.83
N ILE A 923 -11.78 3.01 -34.58
CA ILE A 923 -11.39 3.76 -33.38
C ILE A 923 -9.87 3.73 -33.16
N LYS A 924 -9.22 2.57 -33.35
CA LYS A 924 -7.75 2.45 -33.24
C LYS A 924 -7.02 3.29 -34.27
N ASN A 925 -7.51 3.31 -35.51
CA ASN A 925 -6.93 4.15 -36.56
C ASN A 925 -7.11 5.65 -36.22
N ASN A 926 -8.27 6.05 -35.69
CA ASN A 926 -8.51 7.42 -35.26
C ASN A 926 -7.61 7.82 -34.08
N LEU A 927 -7.40 6.94 -33.10
CA LEU A 927 -6.52 7.20 -31.95
C LEU A 927 -5.05 7.33 -32.36
N ASN A 928 -4.56 6.43 -33.22
CA ASN A 928 -3.20 6.52 -33.77
C ASN A 928 -3.01 7.81 -34.58
N ARG A 929 -4.04 8.21 -35.34
CA ARG A 929 -4.02 9.45 -36.09
C ARG A 929 -4.01 10.67 -35.15
N LEU A 930 -4.78 10.64 -34.07
CA LEU A 930 -4.81 11.71 -33.06
C LEU A 930 -3.45 11.88 -32.36
N GLU A 931 -2.79 10.79 -31.98
CA GLU A 931 -1.44 10.83 -31.38
C GLU A 931 -0.39 11.35 -32.36
N PHE A 932 -0.47 10.97 -33.63
CA PHE A 932 0.38 11.54 -34.68
C PHE A 932 0.17 13.07 -34.81
N LEU A 933 -1.09 13.53 -34.82
CA LEU A 933 -1.42 14.95 -34.91
C LEU A 933 -0.89 15.74 -33.69
N LYS A 934 -1.02 15.19 -32.47
CA LYS A 934 -0.43 15.78 -31.24
C LYS A 934 1.09 15.91 -31.33
N ALA A 935 1.77 14.88 -31.82
CA ALA A 935 3.22 14.89 -31.96
C ALA A 935 3.68 15.95 -32.97
N GLU A 936 2.95 16.10 -34.08
CA GLU A 936 3.27 17.08 -35.12
C GLU A 936 2.99 18.52 -34.66
N ILE A 937 1.91 18.76 -33.90
CA ILE A 937 1.65 20.06 -33.24
C ILE A 937 2.80 20.44 -32.30
N LYS A 938 3.24 19.52 -31.42
CA LYS A 938 4.40 19.74 -30.54
C LYS A 938 5.71 19.93 -31.31
N ARG A 939 5.86 19.30 -32.48
CA ARG A 939 7.03 19.49 -33.35
C ARG A 939 7.04 20.90 -33.92
N LEU A 940 5.91 21.37 -34.44
CA LEU A 940 5.75 22.71 -35.00
C LEU A 940 5.94 23.80 -33.94
N GLU A 941 5.41 23.60 -32.73
CA GLU A 941 5.64 24.49 -31.59
C GLU A 941 7.14 24.62 -31.27
N ARG A 942 7.87 23.50 -31.24
CA ARG A 942 9.33 23.50 -31.03
C ARG A 942 10.11 24.17 -32.16
N VAL A 943 9.68 24.01 -33.41
CA VAL A 943 10.29 24.68 -34.56
C VAL A 943 10.13 26.20 -34.43
N TYR A 944 8.94 26.66 -34.03
CA TYR A 944 8.69 28.08 -33.78
C TYR A 944 9.52 28.62 -32.60
N GLN A 945 9.57 27.92 -31.47
CA GLN A 945 10.38 28.31 -30.31
C GLN A 945 11.89 28.36 -30.62
N LYS A 946 12.40 27.41 -31.42
CA LYS A 946 13.80 27.44 -31.90
C LYS A 946 14.07 28.58 -32.88
N ALA A 947 13.10 28.95 -33.71
CA ALA A 947 13.22 30.11 -34.58
C ALA A 947 13.27 31.42 -33.78
N MET A 948 12.56 31.49 -32.64
CA MET A 948 12.63 32.63 -31.71
C MET A 948 13.94 32.72 -30.92
N GLN A 949 14.51 31.59 -30.48
CA GLN A 949 15.69 31.58 -29.61
C GLN A 949 17.03 31.90 -30.33
N ASN A 950 17.05 31.89 -31.67
CA ASN A 950 18.31 31.92 -32.42
C ASN A 950 18.75 33.27 -32.97
N ASP A 951 18.04 34.40 -32.78
CA ASP A 951 18.47 35.76 -33.24
C ASP A 951 19.03 35.86 -34.69
N LEU A 952 18.69 34.89 -35.57
CA LEU A 952 19.34 34.67 -36.87
C LEU A 952 18.41 34.86 -38.07
N LEU A 953 17.12 35.17 -37.87
CA LEU A 953 16.14 35.40 -38.94
C LEU A 953 15.54 36.82 -38.88
N PRO A 954 15.45 37.56 -39.99
CA PRO A 954 14.73 38.84 -40.04
C PRO A 954 13.25 38.68 -39.66
N TYR A 955 12.66 39.72 -39.06
CA TYR A 955 11.26 39.71 -38.57
C TYR A 955 10.25 39.23 -39.62
N ASP A 956 10.40 39.67 -40.86
CA ASP A 956 9.52 39.30 -41.98
C ASP A 956 9.53 37.78 -42.26
N GLN A 957 10.64 37.08 -41.98
CA GLN A 957 10.73 35.62 -42.15
C GLN A 957 10.15 34.87 -40.94
N LEU A 958 10.28 35.43 -39.73
CA LEU A 958 9.63 34.90 -38.52
C LEU A 958 8.10 34.99 -38.59
N GLU A 959 7.56 36.08 -39.15
CA GLU A 959 6.12 36.24 -39.35
C GLU A 959 5.56 35.20 -40.33
N VAL A 960 6.32 34.89 -41.40
CA VAL A 960 5.96 33.83 -42.37
C VAL A 960 6.00 32.45 -41.72
N VAL A 961 7.02 32.15 -40.89
CA VAL A 961 7.12 30.88 -40.15
C VAL A 961 5.97 30.75 -39.15
N TYR A 962 5.60 31.83 -38.47
CA TYR A 962 4.47 31.85 -37.54
C TYR A 962 3.14 31.56 -38.24
N LYS A 963 2.81 32.29 -39.32
CA LYS A 963 1.55 32.08 -40.07
C LYS A 963 1.45 30.67 -40.64
N ASN A 964 2.52 30.16 -41.25
CA ASN A 964 2.56 28.79 -41.78
C ASN A 964 2.43 27.72 -40.69
N THR A 965 2.92 28.01 -39.48
CA THR A 965 2.81 27.10 -38.33
C THR A 965 1.38 27.11 -37.79
N GLN A 966 0.77 28.29 -37.65
CA GLN A 966 -0.60 28.45 -37.18
C GLN A 966 -1.61 27.77 -38.11
N GLU A 967 -1.51 27.99 -39.43
CA GLU A 967 -2.40 27.37 -40.41
C GLU A 967 -2.36 25.82 -40.36
N LYS A 968 -1.17 25.24 -40.14
CA LYS A 968 -1.02 23.78 -40.01
C LYS A 968 -1.59 23.25 -38.70
N ILE A 969 -1.40 23.97 -37.60
CA ILE A 969 -1.98 23.60 -36.30
C ILE A 969 -3.51 23.62 -36.38
N ASP A 970 -4.09 24.67 -36.97
CA ASP A 970 -5.55 24.79 -37.12
C ASP A 970 -6.13 23.67 -38.01
N ALA A 971 -5.43 23.31 -39.09
CA ALA A 971 -5.82 22.19 -39.94
C ALA A 971 -5.77 20.84 -39.20
N TYR A 972 -4.75 20.61 -38.38
CA TYR A 972 -4.63 19.39 -37.58
C TYR A 972 -5.66 19.33 -36.43
N TYR A 973 -6.03 20.46 -35.84
CA TYR A 973 -7.13 20.52 -34.87
C TYR A 973 -8.49 20.22 -35.51
N ALA A 974 -8.75 20.75 -36.71
CA ALA A 974 -9.98 20.45 -37.44
C ALA A 974 -10.05 18.96 -37.85
N GLU A 975 -8.92 18.38 -38.27
CA GLU A 975 -8.82 16.93 -38.55
C GLU A 975 -9.08 16.12 -37.28
N ALA A 976 -8.49 16.50 -36.14
CA ALA A 976 -8.70 15.84 -34.86
C ALA A 976 -10.15 15.91 -34.34
N GLN A 977 -10.91 16.95 -34.68
CA GLN A 977 -12.34 17.06 -34.33
C GLN A 977 -13.25 16.16 -35.17
N GLY A 978 -12.79 15.71 -36.34
CA GLY A 978 -13.54 14.83 -37.24
C GLY A 978 -13.25 13.33 -37.06
N LEU A 979 -12.28 12.98 -36.22
CA LEU A 979 -11.91 11.62 -35.82
C LEU A 979 -12.65 11.21 -34.55
#